data_AF-A0A1Y5IGC2-F1
#
_entry.id   AF-A0A1Y5IGC2-F1
#
_cell.length_a   1.000
_cell.length_b   1.000
_cell.length_c   1.000
_cell.angle_alpha   90.00
_cell.angle_beta   90.00
_cell.angle_gamma   90.00
#
_symmetry.space_group_name_H-M   'P 1'
#
loop_
_entity.id
_entity.type
_entity.pdbx_description
1 polymer ?
#
loop_
_entity_poly.entity_id
_entity_poly.type
_entity_poly.pdbx_seq_one_letter_code
_entity_poly.pdbx_strand_id
1 'polypeptide(L)'
;MALEITPRALKRACLDQKGFVSLATPPRARVASEPFELNEILYLHHRGISKLEHFEPYSRLRCLHLEHNAVSSLEGLRALVALTQLHVDGNALRDLRGVQYLEKLRHLSANDNMIESLEHVRGHTALETLCVAGNRLRSASSALEPLRSVESLASLDVTRNDIIDPTVVDAIASNLSNIELLHVSKGNPVSGTVDAFRHVLVAALRELRWLDDAVVDARARRLAHARLTKGLDVIGARTTPFHPRARASPPTTFEPSRARNRSEMISTRRRARVVMSDAPPVRCASYNQDFTYVCVATRTGYAVHGTADGQRHHHDDSLGSLRHCEMLFSSSLLCVVGDGDVPALSPRTIKVLDARLRRVLGEIQCASSVTGVRLNRARIAARELNRVTIHELGTLRALQTIETASDPLGLMALSADAESSVLAYADGNAVKVHDALNLCGIAECRPHRSPLAAIALNSDGTMLATASARGTVIRVTSLPSGTKMWSFRRGTTSSAIQSLNFGTTTFHPPLLCVSSDKGTAHVFAVEGEPRDADWVEERVGETTAANDVSASNATAAANISSALARARAGGLGRIAGFAGAAVSGITSRVRSGLTAARSAMEPTRAIAVVKLPHTSSTKWSLCALQPTPGSAADKWAPPSLDSSQPNRQLEAQLSVVTSDAVFYDYNVRLESDRSGFFSRGDAKETVARLERECKLVDETLDENFGSGSTVGELPTDGRWIETRVVADDAQELRTNVSESMSQSMFAEQS
;
A
#
# COMPACT_ATOMS: atom_id res chain seq x y z
N MET A 1 -20.73 25.26 12.07
CA MET A 1 -21.01 26.04 13.28
C MET A 1 -19.95 25.67 14.31
N ALA A 2 -19.16 26.63 14.76
CA ALA A 2 -18.10 26.40 15.73
C ALA A 2 -18.73 26.07 17.09
N LEU A 3 -18.35 24.94 17.70
CA LEU A 3 -18.89 24.51 19.00
C LEU A 3 -17.97 25.06 20.11
N GLU A 4 -18.48 26.00 20.90
CA GLU A 4 -17.81 26.43 22.14
C GLU A 4 -17.97 25.33 23.20
N ILE A 5 -16.88 24.96 23.86
CA ILE A 5 -16.89 23.91 24.88
C ILE A 5 -17.49 24.45 26.18
N THR A 6 -18.78 24.22 26.41
CA THR A 6 -19.40 24.65 27.68
C THR A 6 -18.83 23.88 28.88
N PRO A 7 -18.82 24.46 30.11
CA PRO A 7 -18.33 23.76 31.31
C PRO A 7 -19.02 22.41 31.55
N ARG A 8 -20.33 22.33 31.22
CA ARG A 8 -21.12 21.10 31.31
C ARG A 8 -20.69 20.06 30.27
N ALA A 9 -20.41 20.49 29.05
CA ALA A 9 -19.94 19.59 27.98
C ALA A 9 -18.54 19.06 28.27
N LEU A 10 -17.62 19.89 28.77
CA LEU A 10 -16.28 19.46 29.19
C LEU A 10 -16.36 18.47 30.35
N LYS A 11 -17.16 18.79 31.38
CA LYS A 11 -17.39 17.87 32.51
C LYS A 11 -17.98 16.53 32.07
N ARG A 12 -18.94 16.56 31.13
CA ARG A 12 -19.53 15.34 30.56
C ARG A 12 -18.51 14.54 29.75
N ALA A 13 -17.67 15.18 28.94
CA ALA A 13 -16.60 14.51 28.21
C ALA A 13 -15.64 13.77 29.16
N CYS A 14 -15.28 14.40 30.28
CA CYS A 14 -14.48 13.78 31.33
C CYS A 14 -15.19 12.59 32.00
N LEU A 15 -16.50 12.68 32.25
CA LEU A 15 -17.32 11.58 32.80
C LEU A 15 -17.41 10.40 31.84
N ASP A 16 -17.71 10.66 30.56
CA ASP A 16 -17.90 9.63 29.53
C ASP A 16 -16.61 8.83 29.27
N GLN A 17 -15.45 9.44 29.52
CA GLN A 17 -14.13 8.81 29.39
C GLN A 17 -13.68 8.03 30.64
N LYS A 18 -14.62 7.69 31.54
CA LYS A 18 -14.38 6.99 32.81
C LYS A 18 -13.41 7.72 33.74
N GLY A 19 -13.41 9.05 33.68
CA GLY A 19 -12.61 9.92 34.55
C GLY A 19 -13.15 10.13 35.96
N PHE A 20 -14.23 9.44 36.31
CA PHE A 20 -14.82 9.46 37.64
C PHE A 20 -15.04 8.02 38.11
N VAL A 21 -14.54 7.70 39.29
CA VAL A 21 -14.95 6.48 39.99
C VAL A 21 -16.46 6.53 40.21
N SER A 22 -17.14 5.45 39.81
CA SER A 22 -18.58 5.25 39.93
C SER A 22 -19.09 5.48 41.36
N LEU A 23 -20.27 6.10 41.45
CA LEU A 23 -21.10 6.27 42.64
C LEU A 23 -21.33 4.93 43.35
N ALA A 24 -20.62 4.70 44.45
CA ALA A 24 -20.94 3.67 45.43
C ALA A 24 -20.66 4.18 46.86
N THR A 25 -21.25 5.31 47.25
CA THR A 25 -21.37 5.66 48.67
C THR A 25 -22.58 6.58 48.92
N PRO A 26 -23.38 6.36 49.98
CA PRO A 26 -24.62 7.08 50.21
C PRO A 26 -24.40 8.52 50.70
N PRO A 27 -25.42 9.40 50.61
CA PRO A 27 -25.28 10.83 50.82
C PRO A 27 -25.36 11.18 52.31
N ARG A 28 -24.25 11.13 53.05
CA ARG A 28 -24.12 11.86 54.33
C ARG A 28 -22.71 12.39 54.50
N ALA A 29 -22.64 13.63 54.98
CA ALA A 29 -21.47 14.49 55.16
C ALA A 29 -20.89 15.10 53.86
N ARG A 30 -21.47 16.23 53.45
CA ARG A 30 -20.77 17.21 52.62
C ARG A 30 -19.69 17.87 53.46
N VAL A 31 -18.44 17.75 53.04
CA VAL A 31 -17.37 18.70 53.37
C VAL A 31 -17.00 19.40 52.06
N ALA A 32 -17.00 20.73 52.07
CA ALA A 32 -16.95 21.58 50.88
C ALA A 32 -15.51 21.90 50.41
N SER A 33 -14.55 20.99 50.51
CA SER A 33 -13.13 21.35 50.29
C SER A 33 -12.18 20.23 49.83
N GLU A 34 -12.65 19.24 49.06
CA GLU A 34 -11.78 18.22 48.48
C GLU A 34 -11.81 18.34 46.93
N PRO A 35 -10.68 18.68 46.26
CA PRO A 35 -10.65 18.91 44.82
C PRO A 35 -10.70 17.59 44.05
N PHE A 36 -11.62 17.57 43.07
CA PHE A 36 -11.88 16.51 42.09
C PHE A 36 -10.61 15.76 41.61
N GLU A 37 -10.42 14.52 42.08
CA GLU A 37 -9.41 13.56 41.61
C GLU A 37 -9.99 12.75 40.41
N LEU A 38 -9.34 12.47 39.27
CA LEU A 38 -8.06 12.87 38.65
C LEU A 38 -8.11 12.35 37.19
N ASN A 39 -8.23 13.22 36.18
CA ASN A 39 -7.98 12.84 34.77
C ASN A 39 -6.54 13.20 34.43
N GLU A 40 -5.69 12.19 34.21
CA GLU A 40 -4.34 12.43 33.66
C GLU A 40 -4.36 12.52 32.13
N ILE A 41 -5.38 11.94 31.47
CA ILE A 41 -5.51 11.91 30.01
C ILE A 41 -6.92 12.36 29.63
N LEU A 42 -7.05 13.22 28.62
CA LEU A 42 -8.33 13.74 28.14
C LEU A 42 -8.38 13.76 26.61
N TYR A 43 -9.43 13.14 26.05
CA TYR A 43 -9.65 13.04 24.60
C TYR A 43 -10.73 13.99 24.10
N LEU A 44 -10.37 14.99 23.32
CA LEU A 44 -11.30 15.98 22.78
C LEU A 44 -11.17 16.14 21.25
N HIS A 45 -10.58 15.16 20.55
CA HIS A 45 -10.46 15.16 19.10
C HIS A 45 -11.81 15.11 18.37
N HIS A 46 -11.86 15.66 17.15
CA HIS A 46 -13.02 15.59 16.24
C HIS A 46 -14.35 16.15 16.79
N ARG A 47 -14.30 17.16 17.67
CA ARG A 47 -15.49 17.75 18.31
C ARG A 47 -15.90 19.13 17.77
N GLY A 48 -15.16 19.66 16.80
CA GLY A 48 -15.42 20.98 16.23
C GLY A 48 -15.19 22.13 17.24
N ILE A 49 -14.30 21.91 18.21
CA ILE A 49 -13.97 22.90 19.25
C ILE A 49 -13.19 24.04 18.61
N SER A 50 -13.65 25.28 18.77
CA SER A 50 -12.94 26.47 18.26
C SER A 50 -12.26 27.29 19.33
N LYS A 51 -12.75 27.23 20.57
CA LYS A 51 -12.22 27.97 21.72
C LYS A 51 -11.95 27.01 22.87
N LEU A 52 -10.79 27.17 23.48
CA LEU A 52 -10.39 26.43 24.68
C LEU A 52 -10.68 27.31 25.90
N GLU A 53 -11.66 26.92 26.71
CA GLU A 53 -12.05 27.63 27.93
C GLU A 53 -12.44 26.60 29.01
N HIS A 54 -12.45 27.02 30.28
CA HIS A 54 -12.90 26.23 31.42
C HIS A 54 -12.01 25.03 31.80
N PHE A 55 -10.72 25.07 31.42
CA PHE A 55 -9.75 24.05 31.79
C PHE A 55 -9.18 24.22 33.21
N GLU A 56 -9.51 25.30 33.92
CA GLU A 56 -8.98 25.63 35.26
C GLU A 56 -9.11 24.49 36.29
N PRO A 57 -10.21 23.71 36.34
CA PRO A 57 -10.34 22.62 37.31
C PRO A 57 -9.47 21.39 37.01
N TYR A 58 -8.90 21.26 35.80
CA TYR A 58 -8.20 20.06 35.33
C TYR A 58 -6.67 20.19 35.40
N SER A 59 -6.16 20.88 36.42
CA SER A 59 -4.73 21.21 36.58
C SER A 59 -3.77 20.02 36.71
N ARG A 60 -4.30 18.80 36.93
CA ARG A 60 -3.52 17.55 37.00
C ARG A 60 -3.40 16.81 35.66
N LEU A 61 -3.96 17.36 34.58
CA LEU A 61 -3.91 16.74 33.26
C LEU A 61 -2.46 16.62 32.77
N ARG A 62 -2.08 15.42 32.30
CA ARG A 62 -0.74 15.10 31.77
C ARG A 62 -0.75 14.96 30.25
N CYS A 63 -1.85 14.51 29.66
CA CYS A 63 -1.99 14.33 28.22
C CYS A 63 -3.33 14.87 27.72
N LEU A 64 -3.29 15.68 26.66
CA LEU A 64 -4.47 16.31 26.06
C LEU A 64 -4.47 16.10 24.54
N HIS A 65 -5.54 15.48 24.06
CA HIS A 65 -5.80 15.22 22.65
C HIS A 65 -6.87 16.18 22.13
N LEU A 66 -6.50 17.05 21.20
CA LEU A 66 -7.33 18.11 20.59
C LEU A 66 -7.29 18.07 19.05
N GLU A 67 -6.88 16.94 18.48
CA GLU A 67 -6.70 16.75 17.04
C GLU A 67 -8.00 16.98 16.26
N HIS A 68 -7.88 17.50 15.04
CA HIS A 68 -8.98 17.70 14.09
C HIS A 68 -10.17 18.48 14.68
N ASN A 69 -9.85 19.63 15.29
CA ASN A 69 -10.81 20.62 15.75
C ASN A 69 -10.66 21.92 14.93
N ALA A 70 -11.24 23.02 15.40
CA ALA A 70 -11.12 24.33 14.79
C ALA A 70 -10.39 25.32 15.72
N VAL A 71 -9.49 24.82 16.56
CA VAL A 71 -8.79 25.63 17.57
C VAL A 71 -7.83 26.57 16.88
N SER A 72 -7.91 27.86 17.20
CA SER A 72 -7.03 28.90 16.66
C SER A 72 -6.09 29.52 17.69
N SER A 73 -6.20 29.15 18.97
CA SER A 73 -5.31 29.61 20.06
C SER A 73 -5.28 28.62 21.23
N LEU A 74 -4.13 28.50 21.89
CA LEU A 74 -3.90 27.63 23.05
C LEU A 74 -3.92 28.38 24.40
N GLU A 75 -4.23 29.68 24.42
CA GLU A 75 -4.30 30.52 25.64
C GLU A 75 -5.22 29.93 26.73
N GLY A 76 -6.26 29.21 26.32
CA GLY A 76 -7.18 28.50 27.21
C GLY A 76 -6.55 27.41 28.08
N LEU A 77 -5.33 26.97 27.76
CA LEU A 77 -4.62 25.89 28.45
C LEU A 77 -3.71 26.39 29.58
N ARG A 78 -3.67 27.69 29.87
CA ARG A 78 -2.80 28.32 30.89
C ARG A 78 -2.77 27.64 32.27
N ALA A 79 -3.87 26.99 32.67
CA ALA A 79 -3.99 26.35 33.97
C ALA A 79 -3.38 24.93 34.03
N LEU A 80 -3.01 24.36 32.88
CA LEU A 80 -2.57 22.97 32.74
C LEU A 80 -1.04 22.82 32.90
N VAL A 81 -0.49 23.40 33.96
CA VAL A 81 0.97 23.41 34.24
C VAL A 81 1.59 22.02 34.44
N ALA A 82 0.76 20.99 34.65
CA ALA A 82 1.20 19.60 34.76
C ALA A 82 1.25 18.84 33.42
N LEU A 83 0.85 19.48 32.31
CA LEU A 83 0.73 18.83 31.02
C LEU A 83 2.11 18.45 30.47
N THR A 84 2.23 17.18 30.07
CA THR A 84 3.45 16.59 29.51
C THR A 84 3.32 16.27 28.03
N GLN A 85 2.10 16.05 27.54
CA GLN A 85 1.79 15.69 26.17
C GLN A 85 0.62 16.51 25.65
N LEU A 86 0.78 17.13 24.48
CA LEU A 86 -0.26 17.91 23.83
C LEU A 86 -0.31 17.56 22.33
N HIS A 87 -1.48 17.12 21.87
CA HIS A 87 -1.75 16.82 20.48
C HIS A 87 -2.81 17.77 19.94
N VAL A 88 -2.44 18.63 19.00
CA VAL A 88 -3.30 19.68 18.40
C VAL A 88 -3.23 19.63 16.87
N ASP A 89 -3.01 18.45 16.31
CA ASP A 89 -2.89 18.23 14.87
C ASP A 89 -4.18 18.60 14.12
N GLY A 90 -4.08 19.11 12.89
CA GLY A 90 -5.24 19.39 12.05
C GLY A 90 -6.18 20.47 12.61
N ASN A 91 -5.61 21.53 13.19
CA ASN A 91 -6.33 22.69 13.72
C ASN A 91 -6.05 23.95 12.87
N ALA A 92 -6.46 25.13 13.37
CA ALA A 92 -6.30 26.42 12.68
C ALA A 92 -5.28 27.33 13.39
N LEU A 93 -4.26 26.76 14.03
CA LEU A 93 -3.24 27.51 14.76
C LEU A 93 -2.30 28.24 13.79
N ARG A 94 -2.05 29.53 14.04
CA ARG A 94 -1.03 30.33 13.32
C ARG A 94 0.27 30.53 14.10
N ASP A 95 0.19 30.37 15.41
CA ASP A 95 1.31 30.33 16.33
C ASP A 95 0.98 29.35 17.47
N LEU A 96 1.96 29.10 18.32
CA LEU A 96 1.81 28.24 19.50
C LEU A 96 1.51 29.04 20.77
N ARG A 97 0.86 30.21 20.65
CA ARG A 97 0.59 31.06 21.80
C ARG A 97 -0.32 30.36 22.81
N GLY A 98 0.14 30.32 24.04
CA GLY A 98 -0.45 29.57 25.16
C GLY A 98 0.41 28.39 25.60
N VAL A 99 1.32 27.91 24.74
CA VAL A 99 2.27 26.85 25.10
C VAL A 99 3.26 27.32 26.16
N GLN A 100 3.62 28.60 26.19
CA GLN A 100 4.57 29.18 27.17
C GLN A 100 4.21 28.95 28.65
N TYR A 101 2.95 28.59 28.97
CA TYR A 101 2.53 28.29 30.34
C TYR A 101 2.70 26.80 30.72
N LEU A 102 3.01 25.93 29.75
CA LEU A 102 3.05 24.47 29.89
C LEU A 102 4.49 24.00 30.17
N GLU A 103 5.05 24.43 31.30
CA GLU A 103 6.48 24.26 31.63
C GLU A 103 6.97 22.80 31.66
N LYS A 104 6.08 21.84 31.88
CA LYS A 104 6.40 20.40 31.94
C LYS A 104 6.19 19.65 30.62
N LEU A 105 5.90 20.37 29.54
CA LEU A 105 5.61 19.77 28.24
C LEU A 105 6.84 19.06 27.68
N ARG A 106 6.69 17.78 27.35
CA ARG A 106 7.73 16.91 26.78
C ARG A 106 7.46 16.54 25.34
N HIS A 107 6.20 16.38 24.97
CA HIS A 107 5.80 16.06 23.59
C HIS A 107 4.72 17.02 23.12
N LEU A 108 4.99 17.68 21.99
CA LEU A 108 4.06 18.57 21.32
C LEU A 108 3.89 18.14 19.86
N SER A 109 2.66 17.78 19.49
CA SER A 109 2.28 17.52 18.10
C SER A 109 1.30 18.60 17.64
N ALA A 110 1.70 19.35 16.61
CA ALA A 110 0.93 20.44 16.02
C ALA A 110 1.03 20.40 14.48
N ASN A 111 0.94 19.20 13.92
CA ASN A 111 0.99 18.96 12.49
C ASN A 111 -0.24 19.53 11.77
N ASP A 112 -0.11 19.82 10.48
CA ASP A 112 -1.19 20.24 9.59
C ASP A 112 -2.01 21.43 10.16
N ASN A 113 -1.28 22.47 10.58
CA ASN A 113 -1.81 23.76 11.05
C ASN A 113 -1.33 24.88 10.10
N MET A 114 -1.38 26.14 10.53
CA MET A 114 -0.92 27.30 9.76
C MET A 114 0.23 28.04 10.49
N ILE A 115 1.05 27.32 11.25
CA ILE A 115 2.06 27.90 12.13
C ILE A 115 3.18 28.54 11.30
N GLU A 116 3.45 29.81 11.55
CA GLU A 116 4.50 30.59 10.86
C GLU A 116 5.76 30.79 11.72
N SER A 117 5.65 30.65 13.04
CA SER A 117 6.75 30.85 14.00
C SER A 117 6.65 29.95 15.23
N LEU A 118 7.81 29.52 15.73
CA LEU A 118 7.97 28.72 16.95
C LEU A 118 8.39 29.57 18.17
N GLU A 119 8.21 30.90 18.15
CA GLU A 119 8.62 31.78 19.26
C GLU A 119 8.11 31.33 20.63
N HIS A 120 6.89 30.79 20.68
CA HIS A 120 6.24 30.40 21.93
C HIS A 120 6.73 29.07 22.53
N VAL A 121 7.63 28.32 21.86
CA VAL A 121 8.32 27.17 22.47
C VAL A 121 9.67 27.55 23.10
N ARG A 122 10.10 28.82 22.98
CA ARG A 122 11.34 29.30 23.59
C ARG A 122 11.34 29.01 25.10
N GLY A 123 12.43 28.46 25.61
CA GLY A 123 12.62 28.16 27.03
C GLY A 123 11.96 26.87 27.54
N HIS A 124 11.33 26.05 26.68
CA HIS A 124 10.80 24.74 27.09
C HIS A 124 11.92 23.70 27.22
N THR A 125 12.71 23.81 28.28
CA THR A 125 13.88 22.95 28.50
C THR A 125 13.56 21.47 28.68
N ALA A 126 12.31 21.12 28.98
CA ALA A 126 11.85 19.73 29.10
C ALA A 126 11.28 19.13 27.81
N LEU A 127 11.15 19.90 26.71
CA LEU A 127 10.54 19.40 25.48
C LEU A 127 11.51 18.45 24.75
N GLU A 128 11.08 17.20 24.58
CA GLU A 128 11.85 16.11 23.98
C GLU A 128 11.44 15.85 22.51
N THR A 129 10.16 16.04 22.19
CA THR A 129 9.60 15.79 20.85
C THR A 129 8.74 16.96 20.40
N LEU A 130 9.03 17.47 19.20
CA LEU A 130 8.25 18.50 18.53
C LEU A 130 7.91 18.06 17.10
N CYS A 131 6.61 17.91 16.82
CA CYS A 131 6.11 17.62 15.49
C CYS A 131 5.30 18.82 14.98
N VAL A 132 5.79 19.49 13.94
CA VAL A 132 5.16 20.66 13.31
C VAL A 132 5.15 20.51 11.79
N ALA A 133 4.98 19.29 11.30
CA ALA A 133 4.90 18.98 9.88
C ALA A 133 3.64 19.61 9.25
N GLY A 134 3.68 20.00 7.97
CA GLY A 134 2.47 20.54 7.31
C GLY A 134 2.09 21.95 7.74
N ASN A 135 3.06 22.79 8.15
CA ASN A 135 2.84 24.17 8.59
C ASN A 135 3.43 25.18 7.58
N ARG A 136 3.60 26.45 7.96
CA ARG A 136 4.05 27.55 7.10
C ARG A 136 5.38 28.15 7.56
N LEU A 137 6.27 27.33 8.11
CA LEU A 137 7.60 27.77 8.52
C LEU A 137 8.44 28.08 7.26
N ARG A 138 8.70 29.36 6.98
CA ARG A 138 9.35 29.83 5.74
C ARG A 138 10.85 30.08 5.86
N SER A 139 11.23 30.76 6.94
CA SER A 139 12.61 31.13 7.21
C SER A 139 13.08 30.37 8.44
N ALA A 140 14.13 29.57 8.29
CA ALA A 140 14.68 28.84 9.41
C ALA A 140 15.40 29.73 10.42
N SER A 141 16.01 30.83 9.97
CA SER A 141 16.71 31.78 10.84
C SER A 141 15.76 32.50 11.80
N SER A 142 14.50 32.74 11.41
CA SER A 142 13.49 33.31 12.31
C SER A 142 12.59 32.26 12.96
N ALA A 143 12.30 31.16 12.28
CA ALA A 143 11.31 30.17 12.76
C ALA A 143 11.94 29.08 13.64
N LEU A 144 13.22 28.74 13.46
CA LEU A 144 13.90 27.69 14.24
C LEU A 144 14.88 28.25 15.29
N GLU A 145 15.20 29.55 15.27
CA GLU A 145 16.02 30.19 16.33
C GLU A 145 15.51 29.92 17.75
N PRO A 146 14.19 29.94 18.03
CA PRO A 146 13.67 29.66 19.36
C PRO A 146 14.08 28.28 19.91
N LEU A 147 14.30 27.30 19.02
CA LEU A 147 14.70 25.94 19.39
C LEU A 147 16.09 25.85 20.02
N ARG A 148 16.93 26.88 19.85
CA ARG A 148 18.24 26.97 20.52
C ARG A 148 18.14 26.91 22.04
N SER A 149 17.02 27.34 22.59
CA SER A 149 16.75 27.34 24.05
C SER A 149 16.09 26.05 24.56
N VAL A 150 15.87 25.06 23.68
CA VAL A 150 15.15 23.81 23.95
C VAL A 150 16.18 22.66 24.03
N GLU A 151 16.91 22.61 25.15
CA GLU A 151 18.11 21.76 25.29
C GLU A 151 17.81 20.24 25.27
N SER A 152 16.61 19.83 25.65
CA SER A 152 16.23 18.40 25.70
C SER A 152 15.67 17.86 24.38
N LEU A 153 15.60 18.68 23.32
CA LEU A 153 14.95 18.27 22.07
C LEU A 153 15.73 17.17 21.37
N ALA A 154 15.15 15.97 21.31
CA ALA A 154 15.74 14.78 20.70
C ALA A 154 15.07 14.43 19.35
N SER A 155 13.81 14.80 19.17
CA SER A 155 13.03 14.52 17.96
C SER A 155 12.35 15.76 17.41
N LEU A 156 12.59 16.05 16.13
CA LEU A 156 11.99 17.18 15.43
C LEU A 156 11.48 16.76 14.05
N ASP A 157 10.20 17.04 13.79
CA ASP A 157 9.60 16.94 12.46
C ASP A 157 9.12 18.31 11.99
N VAL A 158 9.76 18.82 10.93
CA VAL A 158 9.43 20.07 10.23
C VAL A 158 9.13 19.82 8.75
N THR A 159 8.80 18.58 8.36
CA THR A 159 8.47 18.24 6.97
C THR A 159 7.23 18.98 6.46
N ARG A 160 7.07 19.08 5.16
CA ARG A 160 5.91 19.73 4.51
C ARG A 160 5.69 21.17 5.04
N ASN A 161 6.77 21.93 5.18
CA ASN A 161 6.75 23.36 5.47
C ASN A 161 7.26 24.15 4.25
N ASP A 162 7.31 25.48 4.34
CA ASP A 162 7.78 26.34 3.26
C ASP A 162 9.26 26.76 3.44
N ILE A 163 10.12 25.91 4.04
CA ILE A 163 11.50 26.29 4.35
C ILE A 163 12.31 26.39 3.04
N ILE A 164 12.69 27.61 2.69
CA ILE A 164 13.42 27.90 1.43
C ILE A 164 14.86 28.35 1.70
N ASP A 165 15.11 29.01 2.84
CA ASP A 165 16.39 29.66 3.16
C ASP A 165 17.51 28.63 3.42
N PRO A 166 18.59 28.61 2.61
CA PRO A 166 19.75 27.74 2.79
C PRO A 166 20.43 27.83 4.17
N THR A 167 20.32 28.98 4.86
CA THR A 167 20.91 29.16 6.21
C THR A 167 20.28 28.26 7.27
N VAL A 168 19.18 27.56 6.94
CA VAL A 168 18.57 26.53 7.81
C VAL A 168 19.57 25.48 8.27
N VAL A 169 20.54 25.12 7.42
CA VAL A 169 21.49 24.06 7.74
C VAL A 169 22.39 24.49 8.89
N ASP A 170 22.88 25.73 8.82
CA ASP A 170 23.71 26.32 9.87
C ASP A 170 22.90 26.55 11.15
N ALA A 171 21.64 26.99 11.02
CA ALA A 171 20.73 27.16 12.15
C ALA A 171 20.45 25.82 12.86
N ILE A 172 20.11 24.77 12.12
CA ILE A 172 19.91 23.42 12.67
C ILE A 172 21.19 22.90 13.30
N ALA A 173 22.32 23.00 12.60
CA ALA A 173 23.62 22.55 13.11
C ALA A 173 24.04 23.25 14.40
N SER A 174 23.75 24.55 14.52
CA SER A 174 24.15 25.37 15.66
C SER A 174 23.17 25.30 16.83
N ASN A 175 21.88 25.07 16.56
CA ASN A 175 20.83 25.16 17.56
C ASN A 175 20.37 23.78 18.08
N LEU A 176 20.58 22.69 17.35
CA LEU A 176 20.04 21.36 17.66
C LEU A 176 21.14 20.33 17.96
N SER A 177 21.92 20.54 19.01
CA SER A 177 23.10 19.69 19.31
C SER A 177 22.75 18.26 19.74
N ASN A 178 21.58 18.06 20.37
CA ASN A 178 21.16 16.78 20.96
C ASN A 178 20.13 16.03 20.10
N ILE A 179 19.91 16.47 18.86
CA ILE A 179 18.88 15.88 18.01
C ILE A 179 19.29 14.47 17.55
N GLU A 180 18.44 13.49 17.85
CA GLU A 180 18.63 12.10 17.44
C GLU A 180 17.80 11.76 16.19
N LEU A 181 16.60 12.34 16.07
CA LEU A 181 15.66 12.12 14.97
C LEU A 181 15.28 13.47 14.34
N LEU A 182 15.59 13.64 13.05
CA LEU A 182 15.27 14.86 12.31
C LEU A 182 14.55 14.51 11.00
N HIS A 183 13.35 15.05 10.83
CA HIS A 183 12.64 15.06 9.55
C HIS A 183 12.53 16.50 9.05
N VAL A 184 13.17 16.80 7.92
CA VAL A 184 13.29 18.17 7.39
C VAL A 184 13.24 18.21 5.86
N SER A 185 13.66 17.17 5.14
CA SER A 185 13.81 17.26 3.68
C SER A 185 12.47 17.22 2.95
N LYS A 186 11.56 16.33 3.35
CA LYS A 186 10.33 16.07 2.59
C LYS A 186 9.42 17.29 2.60
N GLY A 187 9.08 17.80 1.41
CA GLY A 187 8.15 18.90 1.24
C GLY A 187 8.68 20.28 1.66
N ASN A 188 9.99 20.42 1.93
CA ASN A 188 10.64 21.72 2.10
C ASN A 188 11.53 22.04 0.88
N PRO A 189 11.36 23.21 0.23
CA PRO A 189 12.16 23.59 -0.94
C PRO A 189 13.68 23.57 -0.73
N VAL A 190 14.16 23.90 0.48
CA VAL A 190 15.59 23.99 0.82
C VAL A 190 16.39 22.72 0.54
N SER A 191 15.73 21.55 0.59
CA SER A 191 16.35 20.26 0.32
C SER A 191 16.85 20.11 -1.13
N GLY A 192 16.25 20.84 -2.08
CA GLY A 192 16.68 20.91 -3.48
C GLY A 192 17.62 22.08 -3.77
N THR A 193 17.66 23.11 -2.90
CA THR A 193 18.47 24.31 -3.10
C THR A 193 19.91 24.16 -2.58
N VAL A 194 20.11 23.35 -1.54
CA VAL A 194 21.43 23.16 -0.92
C VAL A 194 22.08 21.89 -1.47
N ASP A 195 23.24 22.06 -2.12
CA ASP A 195 24.03 20.93 -2.60
C ASP A 195 24.44 20.01 -1.46
N ALA A 196 24.24 18.72 -1.66
CA ALA A 196 24.54 17.70 -0.67
C ALA A 196 23.90 17.95 0.71
N PHE A 197 22.73 18.62 0.78
CA PHE A 197 21.96 18.95 1.99
C PHE A 197 22.02 17.87 3.08
N ARG A 198 21.69 16.63 2.72
CA ARG A 198 21.76 15.47 3.63
C ARG A 198 23.14 15.27 4.25
N HIS A 199 24.20 15.33 3.44
CA HIS A 199 25.57 15.10 3.89
C HIS A 199 26.03 16.22 4.84
N VAL A 200 25.62 17.47 4.58
CA VAL A 200 25.94 18.60 5.46
C VAL A 200 25.30 18.39 6.84
N LEU A 201 24.00 18.04 6.89
CA LEU A 201 23.30 17.76 8.16
C LEU A 201 23.90 16.56 8.90
N VAL A 202 24.19 15.46 8.20
CA VAL A 202 24.82 14.26 8.77
C VAL A 202 26.21 14.57 9.34
N ALA A 203 26.99 15.42 8.68
CA ALA A 203 28.31 15.81 9.15
C ALA A 203 28.25 16.80 10.33
N ALA A 204 27.24 17.67 10.36
CA ALA A 204 27.09 18.70 11.38
C ALA A 204 26.49 18.16 12.70
N LEU A 205 25.50 17.29 12.63
CA LEU A 205 24.73 16.82 13.80
C LEU A 205 25.32 15.53 14.36
N ARG A 206 26.02 15.61 15.49
CA ARG A 206 26.80 14.49 16.06
C ARG A 206 25.96 13.37 16.66
N GLU A 207 24.84 13.71 17.30
CA GLU A 207 23.96 12.75 17.96
C GLU A 207 22.88 12.19 17.03
N LEU A 208 22.81 12.68 15.78
CA LEU A 208 21.79 12.28 14.80
C LEU A 208 21.88 10.78 14.48
N ARG A 209 20.79 10.06 14.73
CA ARG A 209 20.64 8.63 14.44
C ARG A 209 19.76 8.40 13.22
N TRP A 210 18.83 9.30 12.95
CA TRP A 210 17.86 9.20 11.87
C TRP A 210 17.65 10.56 11.21
N LEU A 211 17.76 10.58 9.89
CA LEU A 211 17.50 11.76 9.05
C LEU A 211 16.56 11.36 7.92
N ASP A 212 15.36 11.94 7.89
CA ASP A 212 14.33 11.69 6.87
C ASP A 212 14.15 10.20 6.56
N ASP A 213 13.76 9.41 7.57
CA ASP A 213 13.56 7.96 7.51
C ASP A 213 14.82 7.10 7.28
N ALA A 214 16.00 7.70 7.09
CA ALA A 214 17.24 6.98 6.83
C ALA A 214 18.23 7.06 8.00
N VAL A 215 18.70 5.88 8.41
CA VAL A 215 19.66 5.70 9.50
C VAL A 215 20.99 6.41 9.22
N VAL A 216 21.51 7.10 10.23
CA VAL A 216 22.80 7.79 10.23
C VAL A 216 23.79 6.97 11.03
N ASP A 217 24.37 5.96 10.38
CA ASP A 217 25.40 5.11 10.97
C ASP A 217 26.82 5.66 10.75
N ALA A 218 27.82 5.00 11.33
CA ALA A 218 29.23 5.36 11.17
C ALA A 218 29.71 5.32 9.69
N ARG A 219 29.01 4.62 8.80
CA ARG A 219 29.30 4.62 7.37
C ARG A 219 28.73 5.87 6.70
N ALA A 220 27.48 6.22 6.97
CA ALA A 220 26.83 7.44 6.48
C ALA A 220 27.63 8.69 6.86
N ARG A 221 28.12 8.76 8.10
CA ARG A 221 29.00 9.86 8.56
C ARG A 221 30.31 9.93 7.80
N ARG A 222 30.98 8.79 7.58
CA ARG A 222 32.22 8.74 6.78
C ARG A 222 32.00 9.17 5.33
N LEU A 223 30.90 8.72 4.72
CA LEU A 223 30.53 9.12 3.35
C LEU A 223 30.21 10.61 3.27
N ALA A 224 29.49 11.15 4.25
CA ALA A 224 29.22 12.58 4.36
C ALA A 224 30.51 13.40 4.45
N HIS A 225 31.41 13.07 5.38
CA HIS A 225 32.70 13.75 5.47
C HIS A 225 33.52 13.62 4.20
N ALA A 226 33.58 12.43 3.58
CA ALA A 226 34.30 12.23 2.32
C ALA A 226 33.71 13.07 1.17
N ARG A 227 32.39 13.19 1.09
CA ARG A 227 31.69 13.99 0.08
C ARG A 227 31.94 15.49 0.27
N LEU A 228 32.04 15.94 1.51
CA LEU A 228 32.29 17.36 1.84
C LEU A 228 33.77 17.76 1.72
N THR A 229 34.70 16.81 1.97
CA THR A 229 36.15 17.09 1.88
C THR A 229 36.72 16.88 0.48
N LYS A 230 36.10 16.04 -0.35
CA LYS A 230 36.54 15.80 -1.73
C LYS A 230 35.55 16.41 -2.71
N GLY A 231 35.85 17.63 -3.16
CA GLY A 231 35.32 18.14 -4.43
C GLY A 231 35.61 17.14 -5.55
N LEU A 232 34.67 17.03 -6.49
CA LEU A 232 34.69 16.17 -7.69
C LEU A 232 36.08 15.72 -8.12
N ASP A 233 36.46 14.49 -7.77
CA ASP A 233 37.21 13.56 -8.61
C ASP A 233 37.41 12.22 -7.88
N VAL A 234 36.95 11.15 -8.54
CA VAL A 234 37.58 9.82 -8.68
C VAL A 234 36.47 8.81 -9.00
N ILE A 235 36.36 8.58 -10.31
CA ILE A 235 35.89 7.34 -10.92
C ILE A 235 36.75 6.18 -10.39
N GLY A 236 36.09 5.13 -9.90
CA GLY A 236 36.58 3.75 -9.86
C GLY A 236 37.85 3.45 -9.07
N ALA A 237 37.72 2.82 -7.91
CA ALA A 237 38.71 1.85 -7.45
C ALA A 237 38.16 0.91 -6.36
N ARG A 238 38.19 -0.38 -6.68
CA ARG A 238 38.24 -1.53 -5.76
C ARG A 238 39.16 -1.25 -4.57
N THR A 239 38.77 -1.67 -3.37
CA THR A 239 39.74 -2.01 -2.31
C THR A 239 39.25 -3.19 -1.46
N THR A 240 39.77 -4.37 -1.78
CA THR A 240 39.97 -5.48 -0.84
C THR A 240 41.13 -5.12 0.12
N PRO A 241 41.11 -5.52 1.40
CA PRO A 241 42.27 -5.34 2.26
C PRO A 241 43.23 -6.54 2.15
N PHE A 242 44.47 -6.27 1.75
CA PHE A 242 45.59 -7.19 1.83
C PHE A 242 46.51 -6.74 2.98
N HIS A 243 46.89 -7.67 3.87
CA HIS A 243 48.01 -7.51 4.81
C HIS A 243 49.29 -8.16 4.23
N PRO A 244 50.51 -7.70 4.61
CA PRO A 244 51.72 -7.94 3.83
C PRO A 244 52.61 -9.12 4.29
N ARG A 245 53.17 -9.80 3.28
CA ARG A 245 54.51 -10.41 3.11
C ARG A 245 55.12 -11.34 4.19
N ALA A 246 55.47 -12.56 3.74
CA ALA A 246 56.84 -13.08 3.82
C ALA A 246 57.13 -14.03 2.63
N ARG A 247 58.39 -14.01 2.17
CA ARG A 247 58.88 -14.50 0.87
C ARG A 247 59.85 -15.66 1.13
N ALA A 248 59.69 -16.79 0.45
CA ALA A 248 60.77 -17.76 0.23
C ALA A 248 60.49 -18.58 -1.05
N SER A 249 61.50 -18.66 -1.91
CA SER A 249 61.53 -19.41 -3.18
C SER A 249 62.15 -20.81 -2.97
N PRO A 250 62.03 -21.74 -3.94
CA PRO A 250 62.10 -23.20 -3.76
C PRO A 250 63.49 -23.79 -4.02
N PRO A 251 63.68 -25.13 -3.90
CA PRO A 251 63.94 -25.88 -5.16
C PRO A 251 63.48 -27.38 -5.18
N THR A 252 63.04 -27.84 -6.39
CA THR A 252 63.43 -29.05 -7.18
C THR A 252 63.43 -30.46 -6.52
N THR A 253 63.11 -31.63 -7.12
CA THR A 253 62.87 -32.16 -8.49
C THR A 253 62.54 -33.68 -8.40
N PHE A 254 62.16 -34.31 -9.53
CA PHE A 254 62.17 -35.76 -9.90
C PHE A 254 60.90 -36.64 -9.73
N GLU A 255 60.06 -36.66 -10.79
CA GLU A 255 59.72 -37.77 -11.74
C GLU A 255 59.85 -39.29 -11.36
N PRO A 256 59.29 -40.26 -12.14
CA PRO A 256 57.98 -40.36 -12.83
C PRO A 256 57.38 -41.81 -12.88
N SER A 257 56.23 -41.93 -13.57
CA SER A 257 55.76 -43.09 -14.38
C SER A 257 54.95 -44.23 -13.74
N ARG A 258 53.73 -44.44 -14.27
CA ARG A 258 53.38 -45.61 -15.10
C ARG A 258 51.98 -45.49 -15.71
N ALA A 259 51.95 -45.47 -17.04
CA ALA A 259 50.77 -45.73 -17.85
C ALA A 259 50.43 -47.24 -17.85
N ARG A 260 49.13 -47.58 -17.90
CA ARG A 260 48.62 -48.72 -18.69
C ARG A 260 47.08 -48.71 -18.81
N ASN A 261 46.68 -48.70 -20.08
CA ASN A 261 45.58 -49.43 -20.72
C ASN A 261 44.12 -49.10 -20.37
N ARG A 262 43.52 -48.32 -21.29
CA ARG A 262 42.18 -48.56 -21.83
C ARG A 262 42.11 -49.97 -22.45
N SER A 263 41.12 -50.75 -22.05
CA SER A 263 40.10 -51.39 -22.92
C SER A 263 39.38 -52.50 -22.16
N GLU A 264 38.08 -52.62 -22.42
CA GLU A 264 37.12 -53.62 -21.92
C GLU A 264 36.49 -53.37 -20.54
N MET A 265 35.29 -52.77 -20.55
CA MET A 265 34.07 -53.57 -20.39
C MET A 265 32.82 -52.73 -20.73
N ILE A 266 32.13 -53.22 -21.76
CA ILE A 266 30.82 -52.81 -22.24
C ILE A 266 29.75 -53.36 -21.27
N SER A 267 28.61 -52.66 -21.23
CA SER A 267 27.35 -52.97 -20.50
C SER A 267 27.40 -52.60 -19.02
N THR A 268 26.56 -51.70 -18.48
CA THR A 268 25.15 -51.45 -18.74
C THR A 268 24.81 -49.96 -18.51
N ARG A 269 24.65 -49.17 -19.57
CA ARG A 269 23.90 -47.91 -19.49
C ARG A 269 22.41 -48.23 -19.53
N ARG A 270 21.78 -48.38 -18.36
CA ARG A 270 20.33 -48.16 -18.27
C ARG A 270 20.09 -46.70 -18.61
N ARG A 271 19.49 -46.46 -19.78
CA ARG A 271 18.85 -45.19 -20.13
C ARG A 271 17.82 -44.89 -19.03
N ALA A 272 18.20 -44.07 -18.04
CA ALA A 272 17.20 -43.35 -17.27
C ALA A 272 16.56 -42.37 -18.25
N ARG A 273 15.35 -42.72 -18.70
CA ARG A 273 14.44 -41.81 -19.38
C ARG A 273 14.25 -40.63 -18.43
N VAL A 274 14.97 -39.53 -18.66
CA VAL A 274 14.73 -38.27 -17.97
C VAL A 274 13.31 -37.88 -18.33
N VAL A 275 12.41 -38.05 -17.37
CA VAL A 275 11.09 -37.43 -17.44
C VAL A 275 11.38 -35.94 -17.39
N MET A 276 11.18 -35.24 -18.50
CA MET A 276 11.16 -33.78 -18.48
C MET A 276 10.17 -33.37 -17.40
N SER A 277 10.65 -32.69 -16.37
CA SER A 277 9.82 -32.28 -15.24
C SER A 277 8.84 -31.22 -15.74
N ASP A 278 7.55 -31.56 -15.77
CA ASP A 278 6.42 -30.71 -16.17
C ASP A 278 6.14 -29.53 -15.20
N ALA A 279 7.07 -29.22 -14.30
CA ALA A 279 6.94 -28.22 -13.26
C ALA A 279 7.74 -26.95 -13.60
N PRO A 280 7.21 -25.76 -13.27
CA PRO A 280 7.83 -24.51 -13.64
C PRO A 280 9.21 -24.33 -12.96
N PRO A 281 10.17 -23.66 -13.63
CA PRO A 281 11.48 -23.34 -13.06
C PRO A 281 11.37 -22.48 -11.80
N VAL A 282 10.38 -21.59 -11.75
CA VAL A 282 10.05 -20.78 -10.57
C VAL A 282 8.85 -21.38 -9.83
N ARG A 283 9.03 -21.68 -8.55
CA ARG A 283 7.94 -22.18 -7.70
C ARG A 283 7.06 -21.05 -7.18
N CYS A 284 7.70 -19.98 -6.73
CA CYS A 284 7.08 -18.79 -6.18
C CYS A 284 7.98 -17.61 -6.53
N ALA A 285 7.37 -16.46 -6.78
CA ALA A 285 8.07 -15.19 -6.75
C ALA A 285 7.26 -14.20 -5.91
N SER A 286 7.92 -13.16 -5.43
CA SER A 286 7.30 -12.04 -4.75
C SER A 286 8.08 -10.77 -5.04
N TYR A 287 7.37 -9.69 -5.30
CA TYR A 287 7.98 -8.37 -5.28
C TYR A 287 8.20 -7.92 -3.84
N ASN A 288 9.28 -7.19 -3.60
CA ASN A 288 9.40 -6.44 -2.37
C ASN A 288 8.35 -5.30 -2.33
N GLN A 289 8.18 -4.70 -1.15
CA GLN A 289 7.06 -3.83 -0.80
C GLN A 289 6.99 -2.53 -1.61
N ASP A 290 8.11 -2.09 -2.20
CA ASP A 290 8.21 -0.90 -3.06
C ASP A 290 8.43 -1.26 -4.55
N PHE A 291 8.34 -2.55 -4.89
CA PHE A 291 8.50 -3.13 -6.21
C PHE A 291 9.87 -2.91 -6.86
N THR A 292 10.90 -2.53 -6.10
CA THR A 292 12.26 -2.32 -6.62
C THR A 292 13.06 -3.60 -6.84
N TYR A 293 12.63 -4.70 -6.21
CA TYR A 293 13.22 -6.03 -6.37
C TYR A 293 12.14 -7.10 -6.49
N VAL A 294 12.46 -8.19 -7.19
CA VAL A 294 11.70 -9.43 -7.16
C VAL A 294 12.57 -10.54 -6.59
N CYS A 295 12.03 -11.28 -5.63
CA CYS A 295 12.61 -12.51 -5.13
C CYS A 295 11.93 -13.72 -5.78
N VAL A 296 12.73 -14.71 -6.15
CA VAL A 296 12.36 -15.89 -6.91
C VAL A 296 12.81 -17.11 -6.11
N ALA A 297 11.89 -18.00 -5.78
CA ALA A 297 12.14 -19.28 -5.15
C ALA A 297 12.15 -20.39 -6.21
N THR A 298 13.20 -21.21 -6.18
CA THR A 298 13.42 -22.33 -7.09
C THR A 298 13.50 -23.65 -6.31
N ARG A 299 13.73 -24.75 -7.03
CA ARG A 299 13.98 -26.07 -6.43
C ARG A 299 15.35 -26.19 -5.75
N THR A 300 16.24 -25.25 -6.00
CA THR A 300 17.62 -25.30 -5.53
C THR A 300 17.95 -24.16 -4.56
N GLY A 301 17.12 -23.11 -4.53
CA GLY A 301 17.17 -22.08 -3.50
C GLY A 301 16.45 -20.81 -3.91
N TYR A 302 17.14 -19.67 -3.88
CA TYR A 302 16.53 -18.38 -4.21
C TYR A 302 17.44 -17.47 -5.04
N ALA A 303 16.82 -16.53 -5.75
CA ALA A 303 17.46 -15.41 -6.41
C ALA A 303 16.69 -14.10 -6.17
N VAL A 304 17.39 -12.98 -6.10
CA VAL A 304 16.86 -11.63 -5.96
C VAL A 304 17.32 -10.83 -7.17
N HIS A 305 16.36 -10.25 -7.90
CA HIS A 305 16.61 -9.48 -9.11
C HIS A 305 16.12 -8.05 -8.92
N GLY A 306 16.89 -7.08 -9.42
CA GLY A 306 16.46 -5.68 -9.44
C GLY A 306 15.45 -5.45 -10.56
N THR A 307 14.35 -4.77 -10.29
CA THR A 307 13.35 -4.47 -11.33
C THR A 307 13.81 -3.35 -12.25
N ALA A 308 14.74 -2.49 -11.84
CA ALA A 308 15.28 -1.44 -12.69
C ALA A 308 16.33 -1.97 -13.69
N ASP A 309 17.20 -2.89 -13.27
CA ASP A 309 18.35 -3.38 -14.05
C ASP A 309 18.21 -4.82 -14.56
N GLY A 310 17.24 -5.58 -14.04
CA GLY A 310 17.03 -6.99 -14.35
C GLY A 310 18.14 -7.90 -13.83
N GLN A 311 19.11 -7.34 -13.10
CA GLN A 311 20.32 -8.04 -12.69
C GLN A 311 20.06 -8.89 -11.46
N ARG A 312 20.79 -9.99 -11.34
CA ARG A 312 20.77 -10.89 -10.19
C ARG A 312 21.70 -10.36 -9.09
N HIS A 313 21.16 -9.87 -7.98
CA HIS A 313 21.92 -9.20 -6.90
C HIS A 313 22.32 -10.14 -5.76
N HIS A 314 21.36 -10.93 -5.26
CA HIS A 314 21.58 -11.91 -4.19
C HIS A 314 21.01 -13.25 -4.60
N HIS A 315 21.71 -14.32 -4.25
CA HIS A 315 21.23 -15.67 -4.52
C HIS A 315 21.94 -16.69 -3.63
N ASP A 316 21.27 -17.83 -3.47
CA ASP A 316 21.86 -19.07 -2.98
C ASP A 316 21.17 -20.22 -3.71
N ASP A 317 21.86 -20.82 -4.69
CA ASP A 317 21.37 -21.95 -5.49
C ASP A 317 21.64 -23.31 -4.83
N SER A 318 22.15 -23.31 -3.60
CA SER A 318 22.50 -24.52 -2.87
C SER A 318 21.64 -24.74 -1.61
N LEU A 319 20.72 -23.81 -1.34
CA LEU A 319 19.91 -23.82 -0.13
C LEU A 319 18.95 -25.01 -0.07
N GLY A 320 18.43 -25.44 -1.23
CA GLY A 320 17.41 -26.48 -1.39
C GLY A 320 16.05 -25.93 -1.85
N SER A 321 15.06 -26.79 -2.02
CA SER A 321 13.77 -26.37 -2.60
C SER A 321 12.98 -25.45 -1.66
N LEU A 322 12.60 -24.29 -2.19
CA LEU A 322 11.83 -23.27 -1.49
C LEU A 322 10.45 -23.11 -2.10
N ARG A 323 9.47 -22.88 -1.22
CA ARG A 323 8.08 -22.63 -1.60
C ARG A 323 7.64 -21.18 -1.42
N HIS A 324 8.30 -20.45 -0.51
CA HIS A 324 8.07 -19.03 -0.31
C HIS A 324 9.40 -18.30 -0.13
N CYS A 325 9.48 -17.09 -0.67
CA CYS A 325 10.58 -16.15 -0.47
C CYS A 325 10.02 -14.72 -0.43
N GLU A 326 10.30 -13.99 0.65
CA GLU A 326 9.77 -12.65 0.86
C GLU A 326 10.86 -11.72 1.40
N MET A 327 11.04 -10.57 0.74
CA MET A 327 12.05 -9.58 1.09
C MET A 327 11.50 -8.53 2.05
N LEU A 328 12.38 -7.93 2.84
CA LEU A 328 12.09 -6.69 3.55
C LEU A 328 12.70 -5.50 2.78
N PHE A 329 11.87 -4.86 1.96
CA PHE A 329 12.24 -3.75 1.08
C PHE A 329 13.52 -4.08 0.31
N SER A 330 14.52 -3.21 0.36
CA SER A 330 15.85 -3.37 -0.24
C SER A 330 16.91 -3.80 0.78
N SER A 331 16.51 -4.27 1.97
CA SER A 331 17.43 -4.83 2.94
C SER A 331 17.91 -6.22 2.52
N SER A 332 18.96 -6.73 3.17
CA SER A 332 19.38 -8.11 2.96
C SER A 332 18.55 -9.12 3.75
N LEU A 333 17.53 -8.69 4.52
CA LEU A 333 16.67 -9.60 5.27
C LEU A 333 15.68 -10.27 4.32
N LEU A 334 15.69 -11.60 4.32
CA LEU A 334 14.81 -12.45 3.52
C LEU A 334 14.14 -13.49 4.44
N CYS A 335 12.84 -13.68 4.27
CA CYS A 335 12.10 -14.77 4.87
C CYS A 335 11.91 -15.87 3.82
N VAL A 336 12.29 -17.10 4.14
CA VAL A 336 12.11 -18.26 3.25
C VAL A 336 11.43 -19.41 3.96
N VAL A 337 10.65 -20.19 3.20
CA VAL A 337 10.01 -21.43 3.66
C VAL A 337 10.37 -22.55 2.69
N GLY A 338 10.79 -23.68 3.25
CA GLY A 338 11.17 -24.87 2.49
C GLY A 338 10.00 -25.73 2.04
N ASP A 339 10.24 -26.61 1.06
CA ASP A 339 9.28 -27.66 0.66
C ASP A 339 9.29 -28.89 1.57
N GLY A 340 10.32 -29.07 2.41
CA GLY A 340 10.53 -30.28 3.22
C GLY A 340 11.44 -31.32 2.57
N ASP A 341 12.00 -31.04 1.39
CA ASP A 341 12.88 -31.96 0.66
C ASP A 341 14.18 -32.27 1.42
N VAL A 342 14.65 -31.32 2.22
CA VAL A 342 15.79 -31.49 3.13
C VAL A 342 15.37 -31.18 4.57
N PRO A 343 15.89 -31.90 5.59
CA PRO A 343 15.48 -31.72 6.99
C PRO A 343 15.64 -30.27 7.50
N ALA A 344 16.63 -29.56 6.97
CA ALA A 344 16.87 -28.17 7.34
C ALA A 344 15.81 -27.20 6.81
N LEU A 345 15.02 -27.56 5.79
CA LEU A 345 14.05 -26.69 5.11
C LEU A 345 12.63 -27.24 5.27
N SER A 346 12.07 -27.11 6.47
CA SER A 346 10.70 -27.54 6.77
C SER A 346 9.64 -26.60 6.20
N PRO A 347 8.49 -27.11 5.73
CA PRO A 347 7.34 -26.29 5.32
C PRO A 347 6.59 -25.66 6.50
N ARG A 348 6.99 -25.96 7.74
CA ARG A 348 6.43 -25.41 8.99
C ARG A 348 7.37 -24.44 9.69
N THR A 349 8.45 -24.03 9.04
CA THR A 349 9.47 -23.18 9.64
C THR A 349 9.77 -22.04 8.69
N ILE A 350 9.61 -20.80 9.15
CA ILE A 350 10.04 -19.61 8.42
C ILE A 350 11.46 -19.30 8.85
N LYS A 351 12.41 -19.35 7.92
CA LYS A 351 13.78 -18.93 8.17
C LYS A 351 13.95 -17.47 7.81
N VAL A 352 14.46 -16.70 8.76
CA VAL A 352 14.87 -15.31 8.55
C VAL A 352 16.37 -15.31 8.31
N LEU A 353 16.80 -14.90 7.12
CA LEU A 353 18.20 -14.95 6.71
C LEU A 353 18.70 -13.57 6.25
N ASP A 354 20.00 -13.35 6.39
CA ASP A 354 20.73 -12.27 5.73
C ASP A 354 21.22 -12.79 4.39
N ALA A 355 20.56 -12.39 3.31
CA ALA A 355 20.81 -12.84 1.93
C ALA A 355 22.19 -12.40 1.40
N ARG A 356 22.76 -11.33 1.97
CA ARG A 356 24.11 -10.87 1.63
C ARG A 356 25.17 -11.73 2.30
N LEU A 357 24.92 -12.16 3.54
CA LEU A 357 25.83 -13.03 4.29
C LEU A 357 25.54 -14.52 4.10
N ARG A 358 24.44 -14.89 3.42
CA ARG A 358 23.93 -16.26 3.28
C ARG A 358 23.84 -16.99 4.62
N ARG A 359 23.34 -16.27 5.64
CA ARG A 359 23.31 -16.76 7.02
C ARG A 359 21.91 -16.67 7.60
N VAL A 360 21.46 -17.73 8.26
CA VAL A 360 20.22 -17.73 9.05
C VAL A 360 20.42 -16.86 10.29
N LEU A 361 19.55 -15.86 10.46
CA LEU A 361 19.51 -14.96 11.62
C LEU A 361 18.59 -15.50 12.72
N GLY A 362 17.52 -16.19 12.33
CA GLY A 362 16.57 -16.80 13.24
C GLY A 362 15.53 -17.63 12.51
N GLU A 363 14.73 -18.36 13.28
CA GLU A 363 13.70 -19.26 12.76
C GLU A 363 12.40 -19.07 13.55
N ILE A 364 11.28 -19.02 12.83
CA ILE A 364 9.94 -19.00 13.42
C ILE A 364 9.33 -20.38 13.19
N GLN A 365 9.01 -21.07 14.27
CA GLN A 365 8.34 -22.37 14.22
C GLN A 365 6.83 -22.18 14.16
N CYS A 366 6.21 -22.62 13.08
CA CYS A 366 4.76 -22.64 12.91
C CYS A 366 4.19 -24.00 13.33
N ALA A 367 2.93 -24.00 13.74
CA ALA A 367 2.26 -25.23 14.19
C ALA A 367 1.85 -26.13 13.00
N SER A 368 1.60 -25.55 11.83
CA SER A 368 1.28 -26.23 10.58
C SER A 368 2.05 -25.64 9.40
N SER A 369 1.76 -26.11 8.19
CA SER A 369 2.46 -25.67 6.99
C SER A 369 2.13 -24.21 6.69
N VAL A 370 3.16 -23.41 6.45
CA VAL A 370 3.05 -21.98 6.13
C VAL A 370 2.56 -21.83 4.70
N THR A 371 1.42 -21.18 4.51
CA THR A 371 0.80 -20.90 3.20
C THR A 371 1.10 -19.50 2.70
N GLY A 372 1.56 -18.59 3.56
CA GLY A 372 1.96 -17.25 3.17
C GLY A 372 2.78 -16.53 4.25
N VAL A 373 3.67 -15.65 3.81
CA VAL A 373 4.46 -14.79 4.70
C VAL A 373 4.34 -13.36 4.17
N ARG A 374 4.15 -12.39 5.07
CA ARG A 374 4.20 -10.95 4.75
C ARG A 374 4.99 -10.24 5.84
N LEU A 375 5.69 -9.19 5.46
CA LEU A 375 6.52 -8.43 6.39
C LEU A 375 6.53 -6.95 6.06
N ASN A 376 6.68 -6.14 7.12
CA ASN A 376 7.02 -4.72 7.06
C ASN A 376 8.12 -4.45 8.10
N ARG A 377 8.47 -3.18 8.35
CA ARG A 377 9.57 -2.86 9.28
C ARG A 377 9.25 -3.14 10.76
N ALA A 378 8.01 -3.46 11.11
CA ALA A 378 7.58 -3.73 12.48
C ALA A 378 7.16 -5.19 12.72
N ARG A 379 6.62 -5.87 11.71
CA ARG A 379 5.91 -7.14 11.87
C ARG A 379 6.27 -8.17 10.81
N ILE A 380 6.19 -9.44 11.21
CA ILE A 380 6.10 -10.60 10.32
C ILE A 380 4.73 -11.25 10.55
N ALA A 381 3.89 -11.30 9.52
CA ALA A 381 2.65 -12.05 9.51
C ALA A 381 2.86 -13.40 8.84
N ALA A 382 2.55 -14.48 9.56
CA ALA A 382 2.63 -15.85 9.07
C ALA A 382 1.21 -16.40 8.88
N ARG A 383 0.88 -16.78 7.65
CA ARG A 383 -0.38 -17.45 7.30
C ARG A 383 -0.16 -18.95 7.32
N GLU A 384 -0.97 -19.64 8.12
CA GLU A 384 -1.10 -21.08 8.18
C GLU A 384 -2.46 -21.48 7.59
N LEU A 385 -2.70 -22.78 7.39
CA LEU A 385 -3.95 -23.27 6.80
C LEU A 385 -5.20 -22.73 7.52
N ASN A 386 -5.21 -22.69 8.85
CA ASN A 386 -6.38 -22.27 9.65
C ASN A 386 -6.06 -21.14 10.63
N ARG A 387 -4.93 -20.43 10.47
CA ARG A 387 -4.49 -19.41 11.44
C ARG A 387 -3.67 -18.31 10.78
N VAL A 388 -3.66 -17.14 11.40
CA VAL A 388 -2.66 -16.09 11.17
C VAL A 388 -1.92 -15.83 12.49
N THR A 389 -0.60 -15.78 12.44
CA THR A 389 0.22 -15.40 13.59
C THR A 389 1.03 -14.15 13.27
N ILE A 390 0.90 -13.14 14.12
CA ILE A 390 1.60 -11.86 14.05
C ILE A 390 2.82 -11.93 14.96
N HIS A 391 4.00 -11.65 14.41
CA HIS A 391 5.27 -11.65 15.13
C HIS A 391 5.91 -10.26 15.07
N GLU A 392 6.73 -9.95 16.08
CA GLU A 392 7.61 -8.80 16.06
C GLU A 392 8.83 -9.09 15.19
N LEU A 393 9.17 -8.21 14.24
CA LEU A 393 10.30 -8.42 13.33
C LEU A 393 11.65 -8.53 14.06
N GLY A 394 11.87 -7.67 15.07
CA GLY A 394 13.17 -7.58 15.75
C GLY A 394 13.50 -8.79 16.63
N THR A 395 12.50 -9.34 17.33
CA THR A 395 12.69 -10.46 18.27
C THR A 395 12.21 -11.80 17.72
N LEU A 396 11.48 -11.80 16.59
CA LEU A 396 10.77 -12.95 16.02
C LEU A 396 9.73 -13.56 16.97
N ARG A 397 9.40 -12.87 18.07
CA ARG A 397 8.42 -13.37 19.06
C ARG A 397 7.02 -13.30 18.48
N ALA A 398 6.26 -14.38 18.65
CA ALA A 398 4.82 -14.35 18.40
C ALA A 398 4.13 -13.38 19.38
N LEU A 399 3.41 -12.40 18.83
CA LEU A 399 2.65 -11.41 19.58
C LEU A 399 1.19 -11.82 19.72
N GLN A 400 0.59 -12.29 18.63
CA GLN A 400 -0.81 -12.70 18.60
C GLN A 400 -1.02 -13.84 17.61
N THR A 401 -1.89 -14.77 17.96
CA THR A 401 -2.35 -15.87 17.12
C THR A 401 -3.85 -15.75 16.95
N ILE A 402 -4.32 -15.79 15.71
CA ILE A 402 -5.72 -15.63 15.33
C ILE A 402 -6.15 -16.89 14.56
N GLU A 403 -7.15 -17.59 15.08
CA GLU A 403 -7.78 -18.71 14.39
C GLU A 403 -8.73 -18.21 13.30
N THR A 404 -8.76 -18.92 12.17
CA THR A 404 -9.50 -18.54 10.96
C THR A 404 -10.04 -19.79 10.25
N ALA A 405 -10.94 -19.61 9.30
CA ALA A 405 -11.30 -20.66 8.36
C ALA A 405 -10.10 -21.14 7.52
N SER A 406 -10.25 -22.33 6.94
CA SER A 406 -9.22 -22.93 6.11
C SER A 406 -8.97 -22.16 4.82
N ASP A 407 -7.70 -21.84 4.57
CA ASP A 407 -7.24 -21.05 3.44
C ASP A 407 -5.95 -21.63 2.86
N PRO A 408 -6.06 -22.56 1.88
CA PRO A 408 -4.91 -23.18 1.24
C PRO A 408 -4.16 -22.22 0.30
N LEU A 409 -4.80 -21.11 -0.12
CA LEU A 409 -4.20 -20.11 -0.99
C LEU A 409 -3.33 -19.10 -0.22
N GLY A 410 -3.47 -19.06 1.11
CA GLY A 410 -2.68 -18.17 1.96
C GLY A 410 -2.97 -16.68 1.72
N LEU A 411 -4.24 -16.34 1.45
CA LEU A 411 -4.67 -14.99 1.08
C LEU A 411 -4.51 -14.02 2.25
N MET A 412 -3.46 -13.21 2.18
CA MET A 412 -3.10 -12.22 3.19
C MET A 412 -2.31 -11.07 2.57
N ALA A 413 -2.52 -9.86 3.09
CA ALA A 413 -1.76 -8.67 2.75
C ALA A 413 -1.42 -7.89 4.03
N LEU A 414 -0.21 -7.33 4.09
CA LEU A 414 0.25 -6.46 5.17
C LEU A 414 0.68 -5.14 4.54
N SER A 415 0.26 -4.00 5.11
CA SER A 415 0.69 -2.69 4.63
C SER A 415 2.20 -2.54 4.79
N ALA A 416 2.82 -1.90 3.79
CA ALA A 416 4.25 -1.65 3.78
C ALA A 416 4.66 -0.63 4.84
N ASP A 417 3.79 0.35 5.10
CA ASP A 417 3.95 1.32 6.17
C ASP A 417 3.85 0.64 7.53
N ALA A 418 4.91 0.82 8.31
CA ALA A 418 5.05 0.21 9.63
C ALA A 418 4.31 0.99 10.71
N GLU A 419 4.01 2.27 10.48
CA GLU A 419 3.27 3.13 11.42
C GLU A 419 1.77 2.80 11.41
N SER A 420 1.20 2.50 10.24
CA SER A 420 -0.19 2.02 10.15
C SER A 420 -0.31 0.49 10.36
N SER A 421 0.66 -0.27 9.85
CA SER A 421 0.76 -1.74 9.91
C SER A 421 -0.58 -2.50 9.88
N VAL A 422 -1.38 -2.25 8.86
CA VAL A 422 -2.67 -2.89 8.64
C VAL A 422 -2.48 -4.27 8.03
N LEU A 423 -3.09 -5.29 8.62
CA LEU A 423 -3.08 -6.67 8.17
C LEU A 423 -4.49 -7.08 7.70
N ALA A 424 -4.61 -7.51 6.44
CA ALA A 424 -5.84 -8.06 5.89
C ALA A 424 -5.65 -9.55 5.55
N TYR A 425 -6.60 -10.41 5.94
CA TYR A 425 -6.54 -11.84 5.68
C TYR A 425 -7.92 -12.43 5.40
N ALA A 426 -7.97 -13.48 4.59
CA ALA A 426 -9.20 -14.19 4.31
C ALA A 426 -9.68 -15.00 5.53
N ASP A 427 -10.99 -14.94 5.80
CA ASP A 427 -11.68 -15.79 6.74
C ASP A 427 -12.98 -16.30 6.09
N GLY A 428 -12.86 -17.43 5.40
CA GLY A 428 -13.91 -17.94 4.51
C GLY A 428 -14.09 -17.02 3.30
N ASN A 429 -15.29 -16.47 3.14
CA ASN A 429 -15.58 -15.48 2.08
C ASN A 429 -15.45 -14.02 2.56
N ALA A 430 -15.12 -13.80 3.85
CA ALA A 430 -14.85 -12.48 4.39
C ALA A 430 -13.35 -12.17 4.34
N VAL A 431 -13.03 -10.89 4.37
CA VAL A 431 -11.69 -10.37 4.65
C VAL A 431 -11.74 -9.67 5.99
N LYS A 432 -10.98 -10.17 6.96
CA LYS A 432 -10.78 -9.51 8.24
C LYS A 432 -9.59 -8.57 8.13
N VAL A 433 -9.73 -7.39 8.72
CA VAL A 433 -8.72 -6.33 8.75
C VAL A 433 -8.35 -6.07 10.19
N HIS A 434 -7.06 -6.04 10.48
CA HIS A 434 -6.48 -6.03 11.81
C HIS A 434 -5.36 -5.00 11.89
N ASP A 435 -5.32 -4.26 12.99
CA ASP A 435 -4.20 -3.41 13.34
C ASP A 435 -3.10 -4.32 13.90
N ALA A 436 -2.02 -4.52 13.16
CA ALA A 436 -0.94 -5.39 13.62
C ALA A 436 -0.01 -4.70 14.62
N LEU A 437 -0.08 -3.37 14.79
CA LEU A 437 0.62 -2.68 15.89
C LEU A 437 -0.10 -2.89 17.21
N ASN A 438 -1.40 -2.54 17.25
CA ASN A 438 -2.24 -2.57 18.45
C ASN A 438 -2.91 -3.93 18.70
N LEU A 439 -2.75 -4.89 17.78
CA LEU A 439 -3.22 -6.27 17.90
C LEU A 439 -4.75 -6.39 18.04
N CYS A 440 -5.49 -5.50 17.38
CA CYS A 440 -6.95 -5.43 17.42
C CYS A 440 -7.59 -5.46 16.03
N GLY A 441 -8.83 -5.97 15.94
CA GLY A 441 -9.59 -5.96 14.69
C GLY A 441 -10.10 -4.56 14.36
N ILE A 442 -9.98 -4.16 13.09
CA ILE A 442 -10.43 -2.85 12.57
C ILE A 442 -11.76 -2.99 11.84
N ALA A 443 -11.85 -3.96 10.91
CA ALA A 443 -13.02 -4.12 10.04
C ALA A 443 -13.17 -5.57 9.56
N GLU A 444 -14.40 -5.91 9.15
CA GLU A 444 -14.69 -7.12 8.39
C GLU A 444 -15.40 -6.71 7.09
N CYS A 445 -14.85 -7.15 5.97
CA CYS A 445 -15.39 -6.85 4.64
C CYS A 445 -15.82 -8.14 3.95
N ARG A 446 -16.96 -8.15 3.25
CA ARG A 446 -17.41 -9.32 2.47
C ARG A 446 -17.46 -9.01 0.98
N PRO A 447 -16.37 -8.57 0.33
CA PRO A 447 -16.46 -7.89 -0.96
C PRO A 447 -17.08 -8.73 -2.10
N HIS A 448 -17.07 -10.06 -2.00
CA HIS A 448 -17.58 -10.94 -3.04
C HIS A 448 -18.50 -12.03 -2.48
N ARG A 449 -19.51 -12.44 -3.26
CA ARG A 449 -20.33 -13.62 -2.94
C ARG A 449 -19.62 -14.95 -3.25
N SER A 450 -18.68 -14.92 -4.21
CA SER A 450 -17.87 -16.06 -4.58
C SER A 450 -16.57 -16.10 -3.76
N PRO A 451 -15.94 -17.28 -3.61
CA PRO A 451 -14.69 -17.42 -2.87
C PRO A 451 -13.62 -16.42 -3.32
N LEU A 452 -12.86 -15.90 -2.35
CA LEU A 452 -11.76 -14.98 -2.61
C LEU A 452 -10.64 -15.68 -3.38
N ALA A 453 -9.99 -14.93 -4.27
CA ALA A 453 -8.84 -15.41 -5.05
C ALA A 453 -7.62 -14.51 -4.91
N ALA A 454 -7.80 -13.21 -4.62
CA ALA A 454 -6.70 -12.29 -4.41
C ALA A 454 -7.08 -11.18 -3.42
N ILE A 455 -6.11 -10.76 -2.61
CA ILE A 455 -6.20 -9.67 -1.63
C ILE A 455 -4.92 -8.84 -1.74
N ALA A 456 -5.04 -7.52 -1.73
CA ALA A 456 -3.90 -6.61 -1.66
C ALA A 456 -4.26 -5.35 -0.85
N LEU A 457 -3.28 -4.83 -0.11
CA LEU A 457 -3.36 -3.53 0.55
C LEU A 457 -2.48 -2.53 -0.21
N ASN A 458 -2.85 -1.27 -0.21
CA ASN A 458 -1.94 -0.21 -0.58
C ASN A 458 -0.89 0.02 0.52
N SER A 459 0.16 0.79 0.22
CA SER A 459 1.32 0.95 1.10
C SER A 459 0.97 1.41 2.51
N ASP A 460 0.02 2.33 2.66
CA ASP A 460 -0.40 2.92 3.95
C ASP A 460 -1.55 2.14 4.63
N GLY A 461 -2.11 1.12 4.00
CA GLY A 461 -3.20 0.32 4.54
C GLY A 461 -4.58 0.99 4.52
N THR A 462 -4.75 2.11 3.81
CA THR A 462 -6.03 2.83 3.69
C THR A 462 -6.98 2.24 2.65
N MET A 463 -6.50 1.37 1.77
CA MET A 463 -7.29 0.73 0.71
C MET A 463 -7.02 -0.77 0.59
N LEU A 464 -8.10 -1.54 0.46
CA LEU A 464 -8.09 -2.99 0.34
C LEU A 464 -8.66 -3.42 -1.02
N ALA A 465 -7.80 -3.89 -1.93
CA ALA A 465 -8.21 -4.48 -3.19
C ALA A 465 -8.50 -5.98 -3.03
N THR A 466 -9.58 -6.45 -3.64
CA THR A 466 -9.98 -7.86 -3.60
C THR A 466 -10.55 -8.34 -4.93
N ALA A 467 -10.32 -9.61 -5.22
CA ALA A 467 -10.95 -10.31 -6.32
C ALA A 467 -11.45 -11.69 -5.88
N SER A 468 -12.52 -12.16 -6.50
CA SER A 468 -13.03 -13.53 -6.31
C SER A 468 -12.53 -14.49 -7.38
N ALA A 469 -12.76 -15.78 -7.19
CA ALA A 469 -12.47 -16.85 -8.14
C ALA A 469 -13.17 -16.66 -9.51
N ARG A 470 -14.26 -15.88 -9.58
CA ARG A 470 -14.86 -15.48 -10.87
C ARG A 470 -13.99 -14.48 -11.63
N GLY A 471 -13.25 -13.62 -10.91
CA GLY A 471 -12.30 -12.66 -11.46
C GLY A 471 -12.86 -11.66 -12.49
N THR A 472 -14.17 -11.49 -12.58
CA THR A 472 -14.80 -10.54 -13.52
C THR A 472 -14.84 -9.11 -12.99
N VAL A 473 -14.93 -8.98 -11.66
CA VAL A 473 -15.00 -7.70 -10.95
C VAL A 473 -13.92 -7.65 -9.88
N ILE A 474 -13.20 -6.54 -9.84
CA ILE A 474 -12.22 -6.21 -8.81
C ILE A 474 -12.84 -5.12 -7.95
N ARG A 475 -12.69 -5.22 -6.62
CA ARG A 475 -13.26 -4.27 -5.67
C ARG A 475 -12.16 -3.67 -4.82
N VAL A 476 -12.23 -2.37 -4.59
CA VAL A 476 -11.33 -1.68 -3.66
C VAL A 476 -12.18 -1.10 -2.54
N THR A 477 -11.94 -1.50 -1.29
CA THR A 477 -12.65 -1.01 -0.11
C THR A 477 -11.80 0.02 0.61
N SER A 478 -12.41 1.12 1.04
CA SER A 478 -11.76 2.14 1.88
C SER A 478 -11.72 1.69 3.34
N LEU A 479 -10.53 1.75 3.93
CA LEU A 479 -10.25 1.46 5.33
C LEU A 479 -9.95 2.77 6.07
N PRO A 480 -10.18 2.84 7.40
CA PRO A 480 -10.63 1.75 8.29
C PRO A 480 -12.15 1.49 8.23
N SER A 481 -12.93 2.36 7.58
CA SER A 481 -14.40 2.28 7.62
C SER A 481 -14.97 0.94 7.14
N GLY A 482 -14.36 0.33 6.11
CA GLY A 482 -14.81 -0.94 5.53
C GLY A 482 -16.15 -0.83 4.78
N THR A 483 -16.79 0.34 4.77
CA THR A 483 -18.15 0.55 4.25
C THR A 483 -18.18 1.11 2.84
N LYS A 484 -17.17 1.87 2.41
CA LYS A 484 -17.15 2.49 1.08
C LYS A 484 -16.24 1.72 0.12
N MET A 485 -16.63 1.61 -1.15
CA MET A 485 -15.87 0.85 -2.15
C MET A 485 -15.96 1.38 -3.58
N TRP A 486 -14.89 1.12 -4.35
CA TRP A 486 -14.84 1.19 -5.81
C TRP A 486 -15.03 -0.20 -6.41
N SER A 487 -15.60 -0.26 -7.61
CA SER A 487 -15.81 -1.51 -8.35
C SER A 487 -15.31 -1.34 -9.79
N PHE A 488 -14.45 -2.26 -10.21
CA PHE A 488 -13.82 -2.27 -11.53
C PHE A 488 -14.16 -3.54 -12.29
N ARG A 489 -14.46 -3.42 -13.59
CA ARG A 489 -14.72 -4.55 -14.48
C ARG A 489 -13.44 -4.92 -15.21
N ARG A 490 -12.90 -6.10 -14.89
CA ARG A 490 -11.73 -6.67 -15.57
C ARG A 490 -12.10 -7.22 -16.94
N GLY A 491 -13.22 -7.93 -17.06
CA GLY A 491 -13.69 -8.49 -18.32
C GLY A 491 -15.13 -8.98 -18.28
N THR A 492 -15.66 -9.37 -19.43
CA THR A 492 -17.00 -9.97 -19.58
C THR A 492 -17.02 -11.44 -19.15
N THR A 493 -15.91 -12.14 -19.35
CA THR A 493 -15.76 -13.57 -19.11
C THR A 493 -14.95 -13.84 -17.85
N SER A 494 -15.26 -14.94 -17.14
CA SER A 494 -14.51 -15.39 -15.97
C SER A 494 -13.03 -15.65 -16.30
N SER A 495 -12.14 -15.41 -15.33
CA SER A 495 -10.68 -15.58 -15.46
C SER A 495 -10.09 -15.70 -14.07
N ALA A 496 -9.14 -16.60 -13.86
CA ALA A 496 -8.42 -16.68 -12.60
C ALA A 496 -7.50 -15.47 -12.47
N ILE A 497 -7.64 -14.72 -11.36
CA ILE A 497 -6.72 -13.62 -11.04
C ILE A 497 -5.43 -14.23 -10.51
N GLN A 498 -4.31 -13.86 -11.12
CA GLN A 498 -2.98 -14.37 -10.77
C GLN A 498 -2.20 -13.39 -9.87
N SER A 499 -2.39 -12.09 -10.09
CA SER A 499 -1.77 -11.03 -9.28
C SER A 499 -2.69 -9.82 -9.19
N LEU A 500 -2.60 -9.13 -8.05
CA LEU A 500 -3.36 -7.93 -7.73
C LEU A 500 -2.46 -7.04 -6.87
N ASN A 501 -2.02 -5.89 -7.37
CA ASN A 501 -1.13 -4.99 -6.63
C ASN A 501 -1.48 -3.53 -6.90
N PHE A 502 -1.49 -2.72 -5.83
CA PHE A 502 -1.44 -1.26 -5.99
C PHE A 502 -0.06 -0.85 -6.51
N GLY A 503 -0.02 0.18 -7.34
CA GLY A 503 1.25 0.84 -7.69
C GLY A 503 1.85 1.57 -6.49
N THR A 504 3.07 2.07 -6.65
CA THR A 504 3.75 2.89 -5.65
C THR A 504 2.93 4.13 -5.27
N THR A 505 3.15 4.65 -4.06
CA THR A 505 2.44 5.81 -3.48
C THR A 505 2.62 7.11 -4.27
N THR A 506 3.55 7.14 -5.22
CA THR A 506 3.81 8.25 -6.13
C THR A 506 2.67 8.50 -7.12
N PHE A 507 1.81 7.53 -7.39
CA PHE A 507 0.72 7.71 -8.34
C PHE A 507 -0.46 8.46 -7.71
N HIS A 508 -0.84 9.59 -8.30
CA HIS A 508 -2.12 10.25 -8.04
C HIS A 508 -2.92 10.37 -9.34
N PRO A 509 -4.11 9.76 -9.45
CA PRO A 509 -4.73 8.87 -8.45
C PRO A 509 -3.93 7.56 -8.23
N PRO A 510 -4.19 6.82 -7.13
CA PRO A 510 -3.64 5.49 -6.95
C PRO A 510 -3.99 4.57 -8.14
N LEU A 511 -3.00 3.80 -8.61
CA LEU A 511 -3.19 2.83 -9.67
C LEU A 511 -3.23 1.40 -9.10
N LEU A 512 -4.00 0.52 -9.74
CA LEU A 512 -4.12 -0.88 -9.42
C LEU A 512 -3.83 -1.72 -10.67
N CYS A 513 -2.90 -2.67 -10.58
CA CYS A 513 -2.61 -3.63 -11.65
C CYS A 513 -3.14 -5.02 -11.29
N VAL A 514 -3.65 -5.73 -12.31
CA VAL A 514 -4.24 -7.05 -12.18
C VAL A 514 -3.82 -7.93 -13.35
N SER A 515 -3.13 -9.03 -13.08
CA SER A 515 -2.85 -10.06 -14.10
C SER A 515 -3.82 -11.23 -13.98
N SER A 516 -4.04 -11.93 -15.08
CA SER A 516 -4.98 -13.06 -15.14
C SER A 516 -4.48 -14.19 -16.04
N ASP A 517 -5.09 -15.36 -15.89
CA ASP A 517 -4.82 -16.56 -16.70
C ASP A 517 -5.14 -16.43 -18.20
N LYS A 518 -5.74 -15.31 -18.62
CA LYS A 518 -5.95 -14.98 -20.03
C LYS A 518 -4.75 -14.35 -20.72
N GLY A 519 -3.63 -14.22 -20.01
CA GLY A 519 -2.44 -13.54 -20.52
C GLY A 519 -2.66 -12.07 -20.78
N THR A 520 -3.40 -11.42 -19.88
CA THR A 520 -3.57 -9.97 -19.88
C THR A 520 -3.31 -9.40 -18.50
N ALA A 521 -2.66 -8.24 -18.48
CA ALA A 521 -2.57 -7.37 -17.32
C ALA A 521 -3.45 -6.12 -17.54
N HIS A 522 -4.25 -5.78 -16.55
CA HIS A 522 -5.14 -4.62 -16.57
C HIS A 522 -4.67 -3.58 -15.57
N VAL A 523 -4.71 -2.31 -15.95
CA VAL A 523 -4.44 -1.18 -15.05
C VAL A 523 -5.74 -0.41 -14.82
N PHE A 524 -6.02 -0.08 -13.57
CA PHE A 524 -7.17 0.70 -13.14
C PHE A 524 -6.70 1.93 -12.36
N ALA A 525 -7.36 3.08 -12.55
CA ALA A 525 -7.19 4.24 -11.69
C ALA A 525 -8.29 4.26 -10.62
N VAL A 526 -7.89 4.40 -9.35
CA VAL A 526 -8.81 4.51 -8.21
C VAL A 526 -9.19 5.98 -8.03
N GLU A 527 -10.19 6.41 -8.79
CA GLU A 527 -10.68 7.79 -8.85
C GLU A 527 -12.14 7.92 -8.44
N GLY A 528 -12.53 9.14 -8.09
CA GLY A 528 -13.90 9.47 -7.70
C GLY A 528 -14.25 9.01 -6.30
N GLU A 529 -15.46 9.37 -5.86
CA GLU A 529 -15.92 8.99 -4.53
C GLU A 529 -16.29 7.50 -4.46
N PRO A 530 -15.80 6.77 -3.44
CA PRO A 530 -16.21 5.40 -3.22
C PRO A 530 -17.67 5.37 -2.77
N ARG A 531 -18.42 4.38 -3.24
CA ARG A 531 -19.86 4.23 -2.95
C ARG A 531 -20.05 3.40 -1.70
N ASP A 532 -21.16 3.59 -1.00
CA ASP A 532 -21.52 2.67 0.08
C ASP A 532 -21.62 1.24 -0.46
N ALA A 533 -21.15 0.29 0.33
CA ALA A 533 -21.28 -1.13 0.09
C ALA A 533 -22.74 -1.52 0.29
N ASP A 534 -23.64 -1.09 -0.60
CA ASP A 534 -25.05 -1.43 -0.55
C ASP A 534 -25.23 -2.93 -0.78
N TRP A 535 -25.29 -3.66 0.33
CA TRP A 535 -25.85 -4.99 0.42
C TRP A 535 -27.37 -4.86 0.41
N VAL A 536 -27.98 -4.78 -0.75
CA VAL A 536 -29.39 -5.18 -0.82
C VAL A 536 -29.41 -6.68 -0.56
N GLU A 537 -29.79 -7.07 0.66
CA GLU A 537 -30.28 -8.40 0.98
C GLU A 537 -31.43 -8.70 0.01
N GLU A 538 -31.09 -9.35 -1.10
CA GLU A 538 -32.08 -10.06 -1.90
C GLU A 538 -32.50 -11.26 -1.03
N ARG A 539 -33.50 -11.03 -0.17
CA ARG A 539 -34.11 -12.06 0.66
C ARG A 539 -34.52 -13.20 -0.26
N VAL A 540 -33.79 -14.31 -0.15
CA VAL A 540 -34.17 -15.59 -0.72
C VAL A 540 -35.58 -15.89 -0.18
N GLY A 541 -36.50 -16.16 -1.10
CA GLY A 541 -37.90 -16.38 -0.77
C GLY A 541 -38.08 -17.53 0.21
N GLU A 542 -38.53 -17.21 1.41
CA GLU A 542 -39.25 -18.14 2.28
C GLU A 542 -40.54 -17.47 2.72
N THR A 543 -41.64 -18.08 2.28
CA THR A 543 -43.01 -17.79 2.65
C THR A 543 -43.26 -18.15 4.11
N THR A 544 -43.36 -17.17 5.01
CA THR A 544 -44.13 -17.32 6.26
C THR A 544 -44.67 -15.98 6.76
N ALA A 545 -46.00 -15.93 6.85
CA ALA A 545 -46.89 -15.15 7.70
C ALA A 545 -46.43 -13.79 8.26
N ALA A 546 -47.22 -12.77 7.88
CA ALA A 546 -47.29 -11.46 8.50
C ALA A 546 -47.55 -11.55 10.02
N ASN A 547 -46.78 -10.78 10.81
CA ASN A 547 -47.29 -9.81 11.77
C ASN A 547 -46.15 -9.01 12.39
N ASP A 548 -46.48 -7.77 12.77
CA ASP A 548 -45.72 -6.80 13.57
C ASP A 548 -44.60 -5.99 12.90
N VAL A 549 -45.01 -4.90 12.24
CA VAL A 549 -44.31 -3.61 12.34
C VAL A 549 -45.32 -2.51 12.65
N SER A 550 -45.34 -2.09 13.91
CA SER A 550 -46.08 -0.92 14.38
C SER A 550 -45.30 0.38 14.15
N ALA A 551 -46.03 1.37 13.63
CA ALA A 551 -45.88 2.82 13.82
C ALA A 551 -44.68 3.56 13.18
N SER A 552 -44.82 3.89 11.88
CA SER A 552 -44.37 5.22 11.36
C SER A 552 -44.88 5.60 9.95
N ASN A 553 -45.56 4.72 9.21
CA ASN A 553 -45.99 5.02 7.82
C ASN A 553 -47.51 5.19 7.59
N ALA A 554 -48.31 5.36 8.65
CA ALA A 554 -49.78 5.45 8.54
C ALA A 554 -50.32 6.74 7.87
N THR A 555 -49.49 7.78 7.68
CA THR A 555 -49.95 9.08 7.16
C THR A 555 -49.87 9.22 5.62
N ALA A 556 -49.14 8.37 4.91
CA ALA A 556 -48.99 8.46 3.45
C ALA A 556 -50.06 7.64 2.68
N ALA A 557 -50.47 6.48 3.20
CA ALA A 557 -51.44 5.61 2.54
C ALA A 557 -52.90 6.09 2.66
N ALA A 558 -53.24 6.84 3.73
CA ALA A 558 -54.57 7.43 3.93
C ALA A 558 -54.89 8.56 2.91
N ASN A 559 -53.86 9.26 2.42
CA ASN A 559 -54.00 10.35 1.46
C ASN A 559 -54.19 9.88 0.01
N ILE A 560 -53.74 8.67 -0.32
CA ILE A 560 -53.85 8.10 -1.68
C ILE A 560 -55.23 7.43 -1.86
N SER A 561 -55.73 6.73 -0.84
CA SER A 561 -57.03 6.05 -0.89
C SER A 561 -58.22 7.02 -0.91
N SER A 562 -58.10 8.19 -0.26
CA SER A 562 -59.14 9.24 -0.26
C SER A 562 -59.17 10.07 -1.56
N ALA A 563 -58.10 10.08 -2.34
CA ALA A 563 -58.05 10.74 -3.65
C ALA A 563 -58.68 9.88 -4.76
N LEU A 564 -58.50 8.56 -4.70
CA LEU A 564 -59.06 7.63 -5.69
C LEU A 564 -60.57 7.36 -5.49
N ALA A 565 -61.07 7.45 -4.26
CA ALA A 565 -62.50 7.32 -3.95
C ALA A 565 -63.33 8.53 -4.41
N ARG A 566 -62.74 9.73 -4.50
CA ARG A 566 -63.41 10.95 -5.01
C ARG A 566 -63.52 11.00 -6.53
N ALA A 567 -62.75 10.19 -7.26
CA ALA A 567 -62.82 10.10 -8.72
C ALA A 567 -63.88 9.10 -9.25
N ARG A 568 -64.61 8.40 -8.37
CA ARG A 568 -65.60 7.37 -8.74
C ARG A 568 -67.06 7.71 -8.41
N ALA A 569 -67.35 8.88 -7.86
CA ALA A 569 -68.72 9.32 -7.57
C ALA A 569 -69.02 10.65 -8.31
N GLY A 570 -69.58 10.57 -9.51
CA GLY A 570 -70.04 11.73 -10.26
C GLY A 570 -70.06 11.47 -11.77
N GLY A 571 -71.23 11.12 -12.31
CA GLY A 571 -71.43 10.76 -13.71
C GLY A 571 -71.41 11.93 -14.69
N LEU A 572 -71.11 11.56 -15.95
CA LEU A 572 -71.51 12.16 -17.23
C LEU A 572 -71.38 13.69 -17.41
N GLY A 573 -70.44 14.11 -18.25
CA GLY A 573 -70.53 15.42 -18.92
C GLY A 573 -69.19 16.01 -19.37
N ARG A 574 -68.86 15.79 -20.64
CA ARG A 574 -68.06 16.66 -21.54
C ARG A 574 -67.19 17.74 -20.87
N ILE A 575 -65.86 17.53 -20.81
CA ILE A 575 -64.88 18.62 -21.02
C ILE A 575 -63.72 18.04 -21.82
N ALA A 576 -63.69 18.38 -23.11
CA ALA A 576 -62.51 18.27 -23.95
C ALA A 576 -61.57 19.44 -23.63
N GLY A 577 -60.27 19.16 -23.54
CA GLY A 577 -59.23 20.16 -23.31
C GLY A 577 -58.51 19.96 -21.98
N PHE A 578 -57.19 19.83 -22.05
CA PHE A 578 -56.24 19.60 -20.92
C PHE A 578 -55.98 18.15 -20.50
N ALA A 579 -55.51 17.33 -21.44
CA ALA A 579 -54.71 16.14 -21.12
C ALA A 579 -53.54 16.00 -22.13
N GLY A 580 -52.53 16.86 -21.99
CA GLY A 580 -51.32 16.83 -22.84
C GLY A 580 -49.98 17.02 -22.10
N ALA A 581 -49.98 17.43 -20.82
CA ALA A 581 -48.74 17.83 -20.15
C ALA A 581 -48.34 17.01 -18.90
N ALA A 582 -49.24 16.22 -18.31
CA ALA A 582 -48.95 15.56 -17.02
C ALA A 582 -48.48 14.10 -17.10
N VAL A 583 -48.67 13.40 -18.23
CA VAL A 583 -48.32 11.97 -18.38
C VAL A 583 -46.96 11.75 -19.05
N SER A 584 -46.44 12.75 -19.79
CA SER A 584 -45.07 12.72 -20.34
C SER A 584 -44.00 12.99 -19.29
N GLY A 585 -44.32 13.76 -18.24
CA GLY A 585 -43.39 14.11 -17.15
C GLY A 585 -43.13 13.00 -16.13
N ILE A 586 -44.08 12.07 -15.95
CA ILE A 586 -43.96 10.98 -14.96
C ILE A 586 -43.29 9.76 -15.59
N THR A 587 -43.57 9.45 -16.86
CA THR A 587 -42.90 8.35 -17.58
C THR A 587 -41.45 8.69 -17.91
N SER A 588 -41.11 9.96 -18.18
CA SER A 588 -39.72 10.40 -18.37
C SER A 588 -38.91 10.46 -17.08
N ARG A 589 -39.51 10.76 -15.91
CA ARG A 589 -38.82 10.74 -14.61
C ARG A 589 -38.63 9.35 -14.03
N VAL A 590 -39.57 8.43 -14.27
CA VAL A 590 -39.37 7.02 -13.90
C VAL A 590 -38.36 6.36 -14.85
N ARG A 591 -38.39 6.68 -16.15
CA ARG A 591 -37.38 6.19 -17.09
C ARG A 591 -36.01 6.81 -16.79
N SER A 592 -35.89 8.13 -16.59
CA SER A 592 -34.61 8.78 -16.23
C SER A 592 -34.10 8.37 -14.86
N GLY A 593 -34.99 8.10 -13.89
CA GLY A 593 -34.64 7.52 -12.59
C GLY A 593 -34.13 6.09 -12.71
N LEU A 594 -34.72 5.26 -13.58
CA LEU A 594 -34.20 3.92 -13.88
C LEU A 594 -32.93 3.94 -14.76
N THR A 595 -32.74 4.92 -15.66
CA THR A 595 -31.50 5.05 -16.43
C THR A 595 -30.36 5.63 -15.59
N ALA A 596 -30.65 6.56 -14.66
CA ALA A 596 -29.69 7.08 -13.69
C ALA A 596 -29.30 6.01 -12.66
N ALA A 597 -30.26 5.18 -12.21
CA ALA A 597 -29.96 4.03 -11.36
C ALA A 597 -29.21 2.91 -12.12
N ARG A 598 -29.44 2.74 -13.44
CA ARG A 598 -28.68 1.78 -14.26
C ARG A 598 -27.27 2.26 -14.61
N SER A 599 -27.03 3.56 -14.82
CA SER A 599 -25.67 4.09 -15.04
C SER A 599 -24.89 4.22 -13.72
N ALA A 600 -25.57 4.32 -12.58
CA ALA A 600 -24.97 4.38 -11.25
C ALA A 600 -24.50 3.03 -10.68
N MET A 601 -24.52 1.94 -11.47
CA MET A 601 -24.16 0.58 -11.00
C MET A 601 -23.09 -0.12 -11.85
N GLU A 602 -22.64 0.46 -12.95
CA GLU A 602 -21.66 -0.20 -13.80
C GLU A 602 -20.24 -0.02 -13.25
N PRO A 603 -19.48 -1.12 -13.06
CA PRO A 603 -18.08 -1.03 -12.63
C PRO A 603 -17.26 -0.34 -13.72
N THR A 604 -16.33 0.53 -13.33
CA THR A 604 -15.42 1.22 -14.25
C THR A 604 -14.48 0.22 -14.94
N ARG A 605 -14.17 0.45 -16.21
CA ARG A 605 -13.28 -0.44 -16.97
C ARG A 605 -11.81 -0.10 -16.72
N ALA A 606 -10.92 -1.01 -17.16
CA ALA A 606 -9.48 -0.77 -17.14
C ALA A 606 -9.12 0.44 -18.00
N ILE A 607 -8.15 1.23 -17.56
CA ILE A 607 -7.61 2.39 -18.31
C ILE A 607 -6.51 1.97 -19.28
N ALA A 608 -5.86 0.83 -19.03
CA ALA A 608 -4.94 0.18 -19.97
C ALA A 608 -5.06 -1.34 -19.84
N VAL A 609 -4.82 -2.03 -20.95
CA VAL A 609 -4.74 -3.49 -21.02
C VAL A 609 -3.47 -3.85 -21.77
N VAL A 610 -2.64 -4.69 -21.16
CA VAL A 610 -1.37 -5.16 -21.72
C VAL A 610 -1.49 -6.65 -21.96
N LYS A 611 -1.23 -7.09 -23.19
CA LYS A 611 -1.15 -8.51 -23.52
C LYS A 611 0.20 -9.05 -23.10
N LEU A 612 0.17 -10.08 -22.27
CA LEU A 612 1.35 -10.76 -21.78
C LEU A 612 1.67 -11.93 -22.73
N PRO A 613 2.96 -12.21 -23.00
CA PRO A 613 3.39 -13.38 -23.77
C PRO A 613 3.20 -14.64 -22.93
N HIS A 614 1.95 -15.08 -22.78
CA HIS A 614 1.66 -16.38 -22.20
C HIS A 614 1.98 -17.47 -23.21
N THR A 615 2.78 -18.42 -22.77
CA THR A 615 2.96 -19.69 -23.45
C THR A 615 2.06 -20.73 -22.80
N SER A 616 1.97 -21.93 -23.37
CA SER A 616 1.26 -23.05 -22.75
C SER A 616 1.89 -23.52 -21.43
N SER A 617 3.16 -23.19 -21.18
CA SER A 617 3.84 -23.50 -19.92
C SER A 617 3.52 -22.52 -18.79
N THR A 618 3.16 -21.28 -19.12
CA THR A 618 2.94 -20.22 -18.12
C THR A 618 1.78 -20.55 -17.18
N LYS A 619 2.08 -20.89 -15.92
CA LYS A 619 1.11 -21.23 -14.88
C LYS A 619 0.58 -20.01 -14.13
N TRP A 620 1.44 -19.02 -13.89
CA TRP A 620 1.10 -17.80 -13.16
C TRP A 620 1.96 -16.61 -13.61
N SER A 621 1.46 -15.41 -13.35
CA SER A 621 2.13 -14.14 -13.61
C SER A 621 1.94 -13.17 -12.43
N LEU A 622 2.97 -12.42 -12.08
CA LEU A 622 2.97 -11.38 -11.04
C LEU A 622 3.21 -10.03 -11.67
N CYS A 623 2.36 -9.05 -11.37
CA CYS A 623 2.46 -7.71 -11.91
C CYS A 623 2.73 -6.66 -10.82
N ALA A 624 3.53 -5.66 -11.14
CA ALA A 624 3.80 -4.49 -10.30
C ALA A 624 3.83 -3.21 -11.14
N LEU A 625 3.48 -2.07 -10.54
CA LEU A 625 3.48 -0.76 -11.20
C LEU A 625 4.41 0.20 -10.47
N GLN A 626 5.33 0.80 -11.23
CA GLN A 626 6.26 1.84 -10.78
C GLN A 626 6.26 3.02 -11.76
N PRO A 627 6.66 4.24 -11.34
CA PRO A 627 6.84 5.35 -12.26
C PRO A 627 7.97 5.02 -13.22
N THR A 628 7.83 5.43 -14.48
CA THR A 628 8.89 5.22 -15.47
C THR A 628 10.18 5.95 -15.02
N PRO A 629 11.34 5.27 -15.01
CA PRO A 629 12.60 5.89 -14.61
C PRO A 629 12.90 7.17 -15.39
N GLY A 630 13.27 8.24 -14.68
CA GLY A 630 13.59 9.53 -15.29
C GLY A 630 12.39 10.44 -15.61
N SER A 631 11.15 9.99 -15.39
CA SER A 631 10.00 10.90 -15.44
C SER A 631 10.02 11.86 -14.24
N ALA A 632 9.64 13.12 -14.45
CA ALA A 632 9.68 14.16 -13.41
C ALA A 632 8.52 14.03 -12.41
N ALA A 633 8.82 14.24 -11.12
CA ALA A 633 7.89 14.20 -9.98
C ALA A 633 6.57 14.96 -10.23
N ASP A 634 6.68 16.10 -10.91
CA ASP A 634 5.61 17.08 -11.11
C ASP A 634 4.49 16.60 -12.04
N LYS A 635 4.71 15.57 -12.87
CA LYS A 635 3.65 14.95 -13.69
C LYS A 635 2.66 14.13 -12.85
N TRP A 636 2.99 13.88 -11.58
CA TRP A 636 2.21 13.04 -10.68
C TRP A 636 1.33 13.81 -9.69
N ALA A 637 1.33 15.15 -9.72
CA ALA A 637 0.51 15.98 -8.85
C ALA A 637 -1.00 15.91 -9.20
N PRO A 638 -1.91 16.09 -8.21
CA PRO A 638 -3.35 16.25 -8.47
C PRO A 638 -3.61 17.50 -9.34
N PRO A 639 -4.71 17.53 -10.11
CA PRO A 639 -4.98 18.62 -11.05
C PRO A 639 -5.04 19.98 -10.34
N SER A 640 -4.49 21.02 -10.96
CA SER A 640 -4.95 22.38 -10.71
C SER A 640 -6.36 22.51 -11.31
N LEU A 641 -7.25 23.27 -10.65
CA LEU A 641 -8.65 23.47 -11.10
C LEU A 641 -8.78 24.28 -12.41
N ASP A 642 -7.70 24.47 -13.16
CA ASP A 642 -7.68 25.26 -14.38
C ASP A 642 -8.01 24.40 -15.59
N SER A 643 -9.22 24.59 -16.14
CA SER A 643 -9.73 23.93 -17.34
C SER A 643 -8.95 24.25 -18.63
N SER A 644 -7.90 25.07 -18.57
CA SER A 644 -7.04 25.41 -19.70
C SER A 644 -5.81 24.50 -19.87
N GLN A 645 -5.53 23.58 -18.93
CA GLN A 645 -4.38 22.66 -19.07
C GLN A 645 -4.66 21.51 -20.05
N PRO A 646 -3.64 21.10 -20.86
CA PRO A 646 -3.78 19.96 -21.78
C PRO A 646 -4.01 18.64 -21.02
N ASN A 647 -4.57 17.62 -21.70
CA ASN A 647 -4.75 16.27 -21.14
C ASN A 647 -3.48 15.81 -20.42
N ARG A 648 -3.63 15.30 -19.19
CA ARG A 648 -2.51 14.81 -18.40
C ARG A 648 -2.05 13.49 -18.95
N GLN A 649 -0.75 13.38 -19.18
CA GLN A 649 -0.10 12.15 -19.60
C GLN A 649 0.80 11.63 -18.49
N LEU A 650 0.65 10.34 -18.18
CA LEU A 650 1.40 9.64 -17.16
C LEU A 650 2.06 8.41 -17.79
N GLU A 651 3.30 8.12 -17.42
CA GLU A 651 4.00 6.92 -17.88
C GLU A 651 4.33 6.05 -16.67
N ALA A 652 3.85 4.82 -16.71
CA ALA A 652 4.06 3.82 -15.67
C ALA A 652 4.80 2.62 -16.26
N GLN A 653 5.83 2.17 -15.57
CA GLN A 653 6.48 0.90 -15.82
C GLN A 653 5.66 -0.22 -15.18
N LEU A 654 5.12 -1.11 -16.01
CA LEU A 654 4.46 -2.34 -15.60
C LEU A 654 5.47 -3.50 -15.72
N SER A 655 5.95 -3.96 -14.58
CA SER A 655 6.86 -5.11 -14.48
C SER A 655 6.06 -6.39 -14.27
N VAL A 656 6.38 -7.43 -15.03
CA VAL A 656 5.69 -8.72 -14.99
C VAL A 656 6.67 -9.88 -14.91
N VAL A 657 6.48 -10.74 -13.91
CA VAL A 657 7.26 -11.97 -13.71
C VAL A 657 6.37 -13.17 -13.97
N THR A 658 6.83 -14.13 -14.76
CA THR A 658 6.08 -15.36 -15.06
C THR A 658 6.70 -16.58 -14.40
N SER A 659 5.89 -17.64 -14.26
CA SER A 659 6.35 -18.95 -13.77
C SER A 659 7.48 -19.56 -14.59
N ASP A 660 7.62 -19.12 -15.85
CA ASP A 660 8.59 -19.62 -16.82
C ASP A 660 9.96 -18.95 -16.63
N ALA A 661 10.17 -18.28 -15.49
CA ALA A 661 11.38 -17.53 -15.15
C ALA A 661 11.66 -16.37 -16.11
N VAL A 662 10.62 -15.69 -16.62
CA VAL A 662 10.82 -14.50 -17.48
C VAL A 662 10.28 -13.26 -16.80
N PHE A 663 11.06 -12.19 -16.91
CA PHE A 663 10.74 -10.85 -16.44
C PHE A 663 10.54 -9.94 -17.65
N TYR A 664 9.38 -9.28 -17.70
CA TYR A 664 8.99 -8.34 -18.75
C TYR A 664 8.77 -6.95 -18.14
N ASP A 665 9.29 -5.92 -18.78
CA ASP A 665 8.94 -4.54 -18.47
C ASP A 665 8.21 -3.89 -19.63
N TYR A 666 7.04 -3.33 -19.32
CA TYR A 666 6.27 -2.52 -20.25
C TYR A 666 6.27 -1.08 -19.79
N ASN A 667 6.58 -0.14 -20.68
CA ASN A 667 6.21 1.26 -20.48
C ASN A 667 4.75 1.43 -20.92
N VAL A 668 3.89 1.78 -19.97
CA VAL A 668 2.46 2.02 -20.17
C VAL A 668 2.21 3.51 -20.08
N ARG A 669 1.84 4.11 -21.20
CA ARG A 669 1.39 5.49 -21.27
C ARG A 669 -0.10 5.53 -20.90
N LEU A 670 -0.49 6.49 -20.07
CA LEU A 670 -1.85 6.68 -19.60
C LEU A 670 -2.22 8.13 -19.89
N GLU A 671 -3.39 8.33 -20.48
CA GLU A 671 -3.88 9.66 -20.87
C GLU A 671 -5.19 9.96 -20.16
N SER A 672 -5.27 11.10 -19.49
CA SER A 672 -6.51 11.55 -18.88
C SER A 672 -7.48 12.10 -19.93
N ASP A 673 -8.75 12.15 -19.56
CA ASP A 673 -9.71 12.97 -20.27
C ASP A 673 -9.46 14.47 -20.05
N ARG A 674 -10.26 15.33 -20.71
CA ARG A 674 -10.18 16.80 -20.60
C ARG A 674 -10.51 17.32 -19.19
N SER A 675 -11.13 16.50 -18.35
CA SER A 675 -11.41 16.83 -16.95
C SER A 675 -10.33 16.34 -15.99
N GLY A 676 -9.26 15.73 -16.51
CA GLY A 676 -8.14 15.24 -15.72
C GLY A 676 -8.33 13.85 -15.12
N PHE A 677 -9.43 13.15 -15.43
CA PHE A 677 -9.71 11.80 -14.94
C PHE A 677 -9.26 10.73 -15.95
N PHE A 678 -8.59 9.68 -15.47
CA PHE A 678 -8.17 8.55 -16.30
C PHE A 678 -9.29 7.53 -16.51
N SER A 679 -10.16 7.35 -15.52
CA SER A 679 -11.21 6.32 -15.48
C SER A 679 -12.36 6.49 -16.49
N ARG A 680 -12.41 7.63 -17.19
CA ARG A 680 -13.48 7.99 -18.14
C ARG A 680 -13.11 7.78 -19.61
N GLY A 681 -11.85 7.47 -19.91
CA GLY A 681 -11.42 7.10 -21.25
C GLY A 681 -11.83 5.66 -21.61
N ASP A 682 -12.11 5.40 -22.89
CA ASP A 682 -12.21 4.03 -23.36
C ASP A 682 -10.84 3.33 -23.22
N ALA A 683 -10.86 2.07 -22.76
CA ALA A 683 -9.66 1.24 -22.67
C ALA A 683 -9.02 1.13 -24.05
N LYS A 684 -7.77 1.59 -24.18
CA LYS A 684 -6.99 1.42 -25.42
C LYS A 684 -6.01 0.26 -25.21
N GLU A 685 -6.01 -0.72 -26.09
CA GLU A 685 -5.07 -1.86 -26.04
C GLU A 685 -3.64 -1.44 -26.45
N THR A 686 -3.49 -0.30 -27.14
CA THR A 686 -2.24 0.14 -27.79
C THR A 686 -1.37 1.10 -26.96
N VAL A 687 -1.53 1.16 -25.64
CA VAL A 687 -0.82 2.15 -24.79
C VAL A 687 0.39 1.60 -24.05
N ALA A 688 0.80 0.36 -24.35
CA ALA A 688 1.95 -0.28 -23.71
C ALA A 688 3.03 -0.68 -24.74
N ARG A 689 4.28 -0.42 -24.40
CA ARG A 689 5.47 -0.83 -25.16
C ARG A 689 6.34 -1.75 -24.31
N LEU A 690 6.72 -2.91 -24.83
CA LEU A 690 7.72 -3.77 -24.19
C LEU A 690 9.08 -3.08 -24.29
N GLU A 691 9.69 -2.80 -23.15
CA GLU A 691 11.02 -2.18 -23.03
C GLU A 691 12.10 -3.22 -22.78
N ARG A 692 11.77 -4.30 -22.05
CA ARG A 692 12.76 -5.30 -21.67
C ARG A 692 12.14 -6.68 -21.47
N GLU A 693 12.91 -7.69 -21.84
CA GLU A 693 12.67 -9.11 -21.53
C GLU A 693 13.97 -9.72 -21.00
N CYS A 694 13.91 -10.35 -19.82
CA CYS A 694 15.05 -10.98 -19.16
C CYS A 694 14.68 -12.38 -18.64
N LYS A 695 15.52 -13.39 -18.89
CA LYS A 695 15.45 -14.67 -18.18
C LYS A 695 16.02 -14.52 -16.76
N LEU A 696 15.31 -15.06 -15.78
CA LEU A 696 15.63 -14.97 -14.34
C LEU A 696 16.45 -16.16 -13.83
N VAL A 697 16.52 -17.25 -14.58
CA VAL A 697 17.26 -18.47 -14.21
C VAL A 697 18.22 -18.83 -15.34
N ASP A 698 19.48 -19.13 -15.01
CA ASP A 698 20.51 -19.53 -15.96
C ASP A 698 20.21 -20.91 -16.56
N GLU A 699 20.23 -21.05 -17.89
CA GLU A 699 19.98 -22.31 -18.62
C GLU A 699 21.16 -23.30 -18.58
N THR A 700 22.21 -23.03 -17.80
CA THR A 700 23.47 -23.80 -17.81
C THR A 700 23.41 -25.16 -17.10
N LEU A 701 22.23 -25.63 -16.69
CA LEU A 701 22.03 -27.01 -16.23
C LEU A 701 21.49 -27.96 -17.30
N ASP A 702 21.23 -27.50 -18.53
CA ASP A 702 20.83 -28.32 -19.67
C ASP A 702 21.79 -28.14 -20.86
N GLU A 703 22.86 -28.95 -20.94
CA GLU A 703 23.86 -28.94 -22.04
C GLU A 703 23.32 -29.37 -23.43
N ASN A 704 22.01 -29.32 -23.70
CA ASN A 704 21.44 -29.79 -24.97
C ASN A 704 20.57 -28.78 -25.74
N PHE A 705 20.51 -27.51 -25.33
CA PHE A 705 20.02 -26.45 -26.21
C PHE A 705 21.21 -25.62 -26.72
N GLY A 706 21.25 -25.48 -28.05
CA GLY A 706 22.38 -24.90 -28.78
C GLY A 706 22.86 -23.59 -28.18
N SER A 707 24.18 -23.46 -28.12
CA SER A 707 24.91 -22.27 -27.72
C SER A 707 24.40 -21.02 -28.44
N GLY A 708 23.84 -20.07 -27.66
CA GLY A 708 23.70 -18.68 -28.05
C GLY A 708 22.36 -18.05 -27.69
N SER A 709 22.33 -17.25 -26.61
CA SER A 709 21.61 -15.98 -26.67
C SER A 709 22.29 -14.96 -25.75
N THR A 710 23.09 -14.12 -26.38
CA THR A 710 23.23 -12.70 -26.05
C THR A 710 21.88 -12.07 -25.69
N VAL A 711 21.92 -10.98 -24.93
CA VAL A 711 20.86 -9.96 -24.91
C VAL A 711 20.31 -9.85 -26.33
N GLY A 712 19.07 -10.27 -26.56
CA GLY A 712 18.44 -10.05 -27.86
C GLY A 712 18.39 -8.55 -28.05
N GLU A 713 19.13 -8.03 -29.03
CA GLU A 713 18.89 -6.66 -29.48
C GLU A 713 17.41 -6.56 -29.82
N LEU A 714 16.71 -5.64 -29.15
CA LEU A 714 15.40 -5.16 -29.59
C LEU A 714 15.50 -4.89 -31.09
N PRO A 715 14.47 -5.20 -31.90
CA PRO A 715 14.45 -4.81 -33.30
C PRO A 715 14.86 -3.33 -33.41
N THR A 716 15.91 -3.06 -34.18
CA THR A 716 16.53 -1.73 -34.34
C THR A 716 15.56 -0.68 -34.91
N ASP A 717 14.43 -1.14 -35.42
CA ASP A 717 13.32 -0.31 -35.84
C ASP A 717 12.37 -0.23 -34.64
N GLY A 718 12.37 0.90 -33.91
CA GLY A 718 11.47 1.19 -32.78
C GLY A 718 9.98 1.20 -33.14
N ARG A 719 9.47 0.12 -33.72
CA ARG A 719 8.06 -0.13 -33.99
C ARG A 719 7.40 -0.62 -32.72
N TRP A 720 6.25 0.00 -32.43
CA TRP A 720 5.20 -0.57 -31.59
C TRP A 720 5.08 -2.06 -31.90
N ILE A 721 5.07 -2.92 -30.88
CA ILE A 721 4.64 -4.30 -31.07
C ILE A 721 3.15 -4.22 -31.41
N GLU A 722 2.83 -4.14 -32.70
CA GLU A 722 1.48 -4.39 -33.20
C GLU A 722 1.18 -5.85 -32.92
N THR A 723 0.49 -6.12 -31.82
CA THR A 723 -0.28 -7.35 -31.72
C THR A 723 -1.47 -7.21 -32.68
N ARG A 724 -1.26 -7.55 -33.95
CA ARG A 724 -2.38 -7.94 -34.82
C ARG A 724 -2.99 -9.19 -34.21
N VAL A 725 -4.14 -9.04 -33.56
CA VAL A 725 -5.09 -10.14 -33.49
C VAL A 725 -5.65 -10.28 -34.90
N VAL A 726 -5.32 -11.39 -35.56
CA VAL A 726 -6.15 -11.87 -36.66
C VAL A 726 -7.55 -12.00 -36.07
N ALA A 727 -8.46 -11.18 -36.56
CA ALA A 727 -9.86 -11.20 -36.15
C ALA A 727 -10.55 -12.42 -36.77
N ASP A 728 -10.12 -13.63 -36.40
CA ASP A 728 -10.81 -14.87 -36.74
C ASP A 728 -11.06 -15.65 -35.45
N ASP A 729 -12.03 -15.17 -34.69
CA ASP A 729 -12.84 -15.99 -33.76
C ASP A 729 -14.25 -15.38 -33.57
N ALA A 730 -14.71 -14.62 -34.58
CA ALA A 730 -16.05 -14.03 -34.61
C ALA A 730 -16.87 -14.41 -35.86
N GLN A 731 -16.50 -15.48 -36.58
CA GLN A 731 -17.29 -15.97 -37.71
C GLN A 731 -17.45 -17.50 -37.82
N GLU A 732 -17.10 -18.28 -36.78
CA GLU A 732 -17.49 -19.69 -36.68
C GLU A 732 -18.42 -19.91 -35.46
N LEU A 733 -19.67 -19.45 -35.57
CA LEU A 733 -20.82 -20.01 -34.81
C LEU A 733 -22.20 -19.41 -35.18
N ARG A 734 -22.32 -18.75 -36.35
CA ARG A 734 -23.63 -18.38 -36.93
C ARG A 734 -23.64 -18.50 -38.45
N THR A 735 -23.46 -19.73 -38.95
CA THR A 735 -24.00 -20.25 -40.23
C THR A 735 -23.56 -21.70 -40.35
N ASN A 736 -24.22 -22.60 -39.59
CA ASN A 736 -24.15 -24.05 -39.85
C ASN A 736 -25.46 -24.73 -39.46
N VAL A 737 -26.58 -24.07 -39.78
CA VAL A 737 -27.92 -24.66 -39.87
C VAL A 737 -28.64 -23.93 -41.01
N SER A 738 -28.35 -24.27 -42.28
CA SER A 738 -29.28 -24.14 -43.42
C SER A 738 -28.73 -24.46 -44.82
N GLU A 739 -27.51 -24.99 -45.02
CA GLU A 739 -27.03 -25.35 -46.37
C GLU A 739 -26.33 -26.72 -46.41
N SER A 740 -27.08 -27.77 -46.12
CA SER A 740 -26.71 -29.15 -46.50
C SER A 740 -27.86 -29.95 -47.14
N MET A 741 -28.88 -29.26 -47.68
CA MET A 741 -29.94 -29.86 -48.49
C MET A 741 -30.20 -29.06 -49.78
N SER A 742 -29.28 -29.22 -50.73
CA SER A 742 -29.48 -28.99 -52.17
C SER A 742 -28.21 -29.48 -52.89
N GLN A 743 -27.85 -30.75 -52.77
CA GLN A 743 -28.18 -31.73 -53.81
C GLN A 743 -28.20 -31.12 -55.23
N SER A 744 -27.11 -31.39 -55.95
CA SER A 744 -27.17 -32.08 -57.23
C SER A 744 -28.31 -31.66 -58.18
N MET A 745 -28.07 -30.66 -59.01
CA MET A 745 -28.60 -30.57 -60.37
C MET A 745 -27.92 -29.40 -61.09
N PHE A 746 -27.67 -29.55 -62.39
CA PHE A 746 -27.02 -28.59 -63.30
C PHE A 746 -25.48 -28.65 -63.42
N ALA A 747 -25.00 -29.84 -63.80
CA ALA A 747 -23.95 -29.95 -64.80
C ALA A 747 -24.44 -30.88 -65.91
N GLU A 748 -25.31 -30.36 -66.80
CA GLU A 748 -25.57 -30.92 -68.12
C GLU A 748 -26.22 -29.86 -69.02
N GLN A 749 -25.69 -29.75 -70.23
CA GLN A 749 -26.15 -29.03 -71.42
C GLN A 749 -25.65 -27.59 -71.70
N SER A 750 -25.09 -27.52 -72.93
CA SER A 750 -24.67 -26.43 -73.82
C SER A 750 -23.44 -25.62 -73.45
#